data_AF-A0A4S8VIP2-F1
#
_entry.id   AF-A0A4S8VIP2-F1
#
_cell.length_a   1.000
_cell.length_b   1.000
_cell.length_c   1.000
_cell.angle_alpha   90.00
_cell.angle_beta   90.00
_cell.angle_gamma   90.00
#
_symmetry.space_group_name_H-M   'P 1'
#
loop_
_entity.id
_entity.type
_entity.pdbx_description
1 polymer ?
#
loop_
_entity_poly.entity_id
_entity_poly.type
_entity_poly.pdbx_seq_one_letter_code
_entity_poly.pdbx_strand_id
1 'polypeptide(L)'
;MDERKRSIQPDSDDIYPSKRHQTSQNAPQMRMDSEKEKDVESFQKDAILRQMKEYKREKALYESQVQDLSKRSQHHDDHLRIVDAWFTQLLDEIRILVGDLVSDQEPEAGELFNSSLLFEDNSLFDTHLKNRSSKIKAAIKDVFGRLPAAEPEVRSLQERLAALLAAEKAHLIERQRISGECDQLSERLEQASYRYLLAEKKLDRAKSAQVQKLERQATMGGHSESSSSSEKKSVKSEAAETNGEVDGAVHAAAETARREALAASEKRKLQMEQLEAENKRLTEELTSAKVRLTSLSDDDYAKTDLYKLLKSQHEEIIKRVNDLEATNLQLREEAQRLQAERTSYRNNMEEESQTNTTDLEIQLARAESDLARIRNARDELSAELSVRKGSQDQSQLASDSVKELAAARETRIAALESEVERLKLQIGESTASSSNEAIENMTMDELKSQLKTLENRHLLLNNELPSMEAAWKKAKGLAERKVSEILEWEEQRTRIHAEKAKADQKYFAAMKAKEARENELRTLKAQNAKSSEIVTQLKDAENNSRSLIINLEKQISESKESLTSLSQQNRTMQQKLSEGNLTLEKLRTQITDMKKIVVSKDTASSAAAAAKRQAEVELEEVKVRLEDTKKSLDSMKRKGSGRESESDDWRKIAICPVCNSNLRNTVLKLCIVSKLAECEHEKYKTGFESVGLSQRDAYRLVNEYVLATYVDTHCELGKNAGNADDGGPPSTSRPYFSHSLLLR
;
A
#
# COMPACT_ATOMS: atom_id res chain seq x y z
N MET A 1 44.35 -20.64 37.13
CA MET A 1 43.98 -20.37 38.53
C MET A 1 42.66 -19.61 38.53
N ASP A 2 41.59 -20.40 38.66
CA ASP A 2 40.30 -20.08 39.27
C ASP A 2 39.57 -18.79 38.86
N GLU A 3 38.68 -18.94 37.87
CA GLU A 3 37.48 -18.11 37.78
C GLU A 3 36.60 -18.32 39.04
N ARG A 4 36.29 -17.25 39.79
CA ARG A 4 35.26 -17.32 40.84
C ARG A 4 34.03 -16.53 40.46
N LYS A 5 32.99 -17.27 40.07
CA LYS A 5 31.62 -16.78 39.83
C LYS A 5 31.11 -16.03 41.07
N ARG A 6 30.54 -14.83 40.89
CA ARG A 6 29.73 -14.20 41.93
C ARG A 6 28.36 -14.86 41.97
N SER A 7 27.98 -15.40 43.12
CA SER A 7 26.61 -15.86 43.39
C SER A 7 25.71 -14.65 43.65
N ILE A 8 24.56 -14.59 42.98
CA ILE A 8 23.47 -13.66 43.32
C ILE A 8 22.53 -14.39 44.27
N GLN A 9 22.18 -13.77 45.39
CA GLN A 9 21.12 -14.25 46.28
C GLN A 9 19.74 -14.05 45.61
N PRO A 10 18.82 -15.01 45.71
CA PRO A 10 17.40 -14.69 45.72
C PRO A 10 17.05 -14.15 47.12
N ASP A 11 16.52 -12.94 47.20
CA ASP A 11 15.85 -12.50 48.43
C ASP A 11 14.52 -13.25 48.59
N SER A 12 14.16 -13.48 49.85
CA SER A 12 12.91 -14.13 50.24
C SER A 12 11.78 -13.12 50.36
N ASP A 13 10.60 -13.48 49.85
CA ASP A 13 9.36 -13.15 50.53
C ASP A 13 8.41 -14.35 50.45
N ASP A 14 7.78 -14.67 51.58
CA ASP A 14 6.87 -15.80 51.73
C ASP A 14 5.47 -15.48 51.21
N ILE A 15 4.78 -16.47 50.67
CA ILE A 15 3.40 -16.84 51.03
C ILE A 15 3.09 -18.23 50.44
N TYR A 16 2.99 -19.22 51.33
CA TYR A 16 2.26 -20.47 51.08
C TYR A 16 0.93 -20.41 51.82
N PRO A 17 -0.09 -21.13 51.33
CA PRO A 17 -0.92 -21.90 52.25
C PRO A 17 -0.87 -23.41 51.94
N SER A 18 -0.17 -24.09 52.84
CA SER A 18 -0.21 -25.51 53.23
C SER A 18 -1.18 -26.49 52.55
N LYS A 19 -0.68 -27.72 52.33
CA LYS A 19 -1.48 -28.92 52.02
C LYS A 19 -2.50 -29.22 53.13
N ARG A 20 -3.68 -29.72 52.75
CA ARG A 20 -4.54 -30.49 53.67
C ARG A 20 -4.77 -31.90 53.14
N HIS A 21 -4.18 -32.89 53.79
CA HIS A 21 -4.50 -34.29 53.56
C HIS A 21 -5.88 -34.59 54.14
N GLN A 22 -6.72 -35.34 53.41
CA GLN A 22 -7.81 -36.10 54.03
C GLN A 22 -8.00 -37.42 53.30
N THR A 23 -7.95 -38.51 54.06
CA THR A 23 -8.13 -39.86 53.54
C THR A 23 -9.61 -40.19 53.51
N SER A 24 -10.13 -40.62 52.36
CA SER A 24 -11.45 -41.24 52.26
C SER A 24 -11.32 -42.56 51.50
N GLN A 25 -12.03 -43.59 51.96
CA GLN A 25 -12.00 -44.93 51.39
C GLN A 25 -13.15 -45.13 50.39
N ASN A 26 -12.99 -46.08 49.47
CA ASN A 26 -14.05 -46.66 48.64
C ASN A 26 -14.89 -45.68 47.80
N ALA A 27 -14.29 -45.20 46.71
CA ALA A 27 -15.00 -44.96 45.47
C ALA A 27 -14.35 -45.81 44.36
N PRO A 28 -15.10 -46.40 43.41
CA PRO A 28 -14.50 -47.11 42.29
C PRO A 28 -13.76 -46.10 41.40
N GLN A 29 -12.43 -46.11 41.49
CA GLN A 29 -11.58 -45.20 40.72
C GLN A 29 -11.70 -45.59 39.24
N MET A 30 -12.55 -44.87 38.51
CA MET A 30 -12.61 -44.88 37.05
C MET A 30 -11.28 -44.35 36.51
N ARG A 31 -10.28 -45.24 36.46
CA ARG A 31 -9.05 -45.00 35.70
C ARG A 31 -9.48 -44.81 34.26
N MET A 32 -9.11 -43.66 33.71
CA MET A 32 -9.15 -43.48 32.26
C MET A 32 -8.19 -44.50 31.65
N ASP A 33 -8.45 -44.95 30.43
CA ASP A 33 -7.49 -45.79 29.72
C ASP A 33 -6.12 -45.10 29.69
N SER A 34 -5.03 -45.85 29.83
CA SER A 34 -3.67 -45.27 29.85
C SER A 34 -3.35 -44.48 28.56
N GLU A 35 -4.10 -44.70 27.49
CA GLU A 35 -4.06 -43.90 26.25
C GLU A 35 -4.77 -42.55 26.44
N LYS A 36 -5.98 -42.53 26.99
CA LYS A 36 -6.74 -41.30 27.32
C LYS A 36 -6.03 -40.43 28.36
N GLU A 37 -5.33 -41.04 29.32
CA GLU A 37 -4.47 -40.31 30.28
C GLU A 37 -3.29 -39.63 29.56
N LYS A 38 -2.64 -40.32 28.61
CA LYS A 38 -1.58 -39.75 27.76
C LYS A 38 -2.12 -38.67 26.82
N ASP A 39 -3.32 -38.82 26.28
CA ASP A 39 -3.96 -37.83 25.42
C ASP A 39 -4.22 -36.53 26.19
N VAL A 40 -4.77 -36.63 27.41
CA VAL A 40 -4.96 -35.49 28.32
C VAL A 40 -3.62 -34.85 28.70
N GLU A 41 -2.60 -35.64 29.03
CA GLU A 41 -1.24 -35.12 29.25
C GLU A 41 -0.67 -34.42 28.02
N SER A 42 -0.89 -34.95 26.81
CA SER A 42 -0.40 -34.37 25.56
C SER A 42 -1.08 -33.03 25.26
N PHE A 43 -2.39 -32.95 25.50
CA PHE A 43 -3.19 -31.74 25.36
C PHE A 43 -2.78 -30.67 26.38
N GLN A 44 -2.51 -31.05 27.64
CA GLN A 44 -1.96 -30.14 28.64
C GLN A 44 -0.56 -29.64 28.26
N LYS A 45 0.32 -30.52 27.77
CA LYS A 45 1.68 -30.15 27.33
C LYS A 45 1.64 -29.22 26.11
N ASP A 46 0.76 -29.44 25.14
CA ASP A 46 0.59 -28.52 24.01
C ASP A 46 -0.08 -27.21 24.42
N ALA A 47 -1.06 -27.21 25.33
CA ALA A 47 -1.65 -25.99 25.88
C ALA A 47 -0.61 -25.11 26.60
N ILE A 48 0.22 -25.71 27.47
CA ILE A 48 1.35 -25.02 28.11
C ILE A 48 2.35 -24.51 27.06
N LEU A 49 2.63 -25.30 26.02
CA LEU A 49 3.57 -24.93 24.96
C LEU A 49 3.02 -23.82 24.03
N ARG A 50 1.69 -23.72 23.84
CA ARG A 50 1.01 -22.57 23.21
C ARG A 50 1.16 -21.33 24.09
N GLN A 51 0.86 -21.42 25.37
CA GLN A 51 0.94 -20.28 26.29
C GLN A 51 2.38 -19.78 26.51
N MET A 52 3.37 -20.68 26.53
CA MET A 52 4.80 -20.31 26.52
C MET A 52 5.24 -19.67 25.20
N LYS A 53 4.61 -20.01 24.06
CA LYS A 53 4.81 -19.29 22.79
C LYS A 53 4.12 -17.92 22.80
N GLU A 54 2.99 -17.77 23.49
CA GLU A 54 2.31 -16.49 23.74
C GLU A 54 3.21 -15.56 24.56
N TYR A 55 3.65 -15.98 25.74
CA TYR A 55 4.56 -15.23 26.60
C TYR A 55 5.88 -14.87 25.90
N LYS A 56 6.39 -15.72 25.00
CA LYS A 56 7.58 -15.39 24.19
C LYS A 56 7.32 -14.29 23.16
N ARG A 57 6.10 -14.19 22.59
CA ARG A 57 5.70 -13.08 21.70
C ARG A 57 5.48 -11.80 22.48
N GLU A 58 4.75 -11.86 23.59
CA GLU A 58 4.50 -10.73 24.48
C GLU A 58 5.81 -10.15 25.01
N LYS A 59 6.71 -11.01 25.52
CA LYS A 59 8.05 -10.60 25.93
C LYS A 59 8.81 -9.89 24.80
N ALA A 60 8.85 -10.45 23.60
CA ALA A 60 9.56 -9.82 22.47
C ALA A 60 8.94 -8.47 22.06
N LEU A 61 7.61 -8.34 22.17
CA LEU A 61 6.89 -7.09 21.92
C LEU A 61 7.23 -6.03 22.98
N TYR A 62 7.23 -6.40 24.27
CA TYR A 62 7.63 -5.51 25.36
C TYR A 62 9.12 -5.14 25.29
N GLU A 63 10.01 -6.07 24.93
CA GLU A 63 11.44 -5.79 24.72
C GLU A 63 11.64 -4.79 23.57
N SER A 64 10.87 -4.87 22.47
CA SER A 64 10.88 -3.84 21.42
C SER A 64 10.37 -2.50 21.95
N GLN A 65 9.21 -2.47 22.62
CA GLN A 65 8.64 -1.23 23.16
C GLN A 65 9.58 -0.54 24.14
N VAL A 66 10.29 -1.28 25.00
CA VAL A 66 11.30 -0.73 25.92
C VAL A 66 12.51 -0.19 25.16
N GLN A 67 12.98 -0.88 24.10
CA GLN A 67 14.05 -0.35 23.24
C GLN A 67 13.61 0.93 22.51
N ASP A 68 12.39 0.99 22.00
CA ASP A 68 11.88 2.14 21.24
C ASP A 68 11.48 3.32 22.14
N LEU A 69 11.13 3.06 23.40
CA LEU A 69 11.06 4.08 24.47
C LEU A 69 12.47 4.58 24.83
N SER A 70 13.45 3.70 24.97
CA SER A 70 14.83 4.06 25.32
C SER A 70 15.51 4.91 24.24
N LYS A 71 15.39 4.52 22.96
CA LYS A 71 15.85 5.32 21.81
C LYS A 71 15.21 6.70 21.78
N ARG A 72 13.88 6.78 22.02
CA ARG A 72 13.17 8.05 22.07
C ARG A 72 13.60 8.90 23.26
N SER A 73 13.81 8.33 24.45
CA SER A 73 14.38 9.08 25.59
C SER A 73 15.71 9.71 25.18
N GLN A 74 16.67 8.89 24.74
CA GLN A 74 18.01 9.34 24.34
C GLN A 74 17.98 10.46 23.30
N HIS A 75 17.13 10.34 22.28
CA HIS A 75 16.92 11.39 21.28
C HIS A 75 16.41 12.72 21.89
N HIS A 76 15.43 12.67 22.80
CA HIS A 76 14.94 13.88 23.48
C HIS A 76 15.96 14.43 24.49
N ASP A 77 16.67 13.56 25.22
CA ASP A 77 17.74 13.90 26.16
C ASP A 77 18.89 14.64 25.45
N ASP A 78 19.32 14.14 24.29
CA ASP A 78 20.36 14.78 23.46
C ASP A 78 19.86 16.07 22.80
N HIS A 79 18.60 16.12 22.34
CA HIS A 79 18.02 17.37 21.84
C HIS A 79 17.94 18.45 22.95
N LEU A 80 17.58 18.09 24.18
CA LEU A 80 17.56 19.02 25.32
C LEU A 80 18.98 19.50 25.68
N ARG A 81 20.00 18.63 25.61
CA ARG A 81 21.41 19.02 25.78
C ARG A 81 21.87 20.00 24.70
N ILE A 82 21.54 19.75 23.43
CA ILE A 82 21.88 20.65 22.31
C ILE A 82 21.19 22.01 22.49
N VAL A 83 19.92 22.03 22.89
CA VAL A 83 19.16 23.26 23.14
C VAL A 83 19.74 24.06 24.32
N ASP A 84 20.13 23.42 25.43
CA ASP A 84 20.76 24.13 26.55
C ASP A 84 22.18 24.65 26.22
N ALA A 85 22.97 23.87 25.48
CA ALA A 85 24.27 24.31 24.97
C ALA A 85 24.12 25.53 24.05
N TRP A 86 23.17 25.50 23.11
CA TRP A 86 22.86 26.63 22.23
C TRP A 86 22.36 27.85 23.01
N PHE A 87 21.47 27.68 24.00
CA PHE A 87 21.06 28.77 24.89
C PHE A 87 22.21 29.31 25.75
N THR A 88 23.31 28.58 25.91
CA THR A 88 24.51 29.05 26.64
C THR A 88 25.38 29.88 25.72
N GLN A 89 25.69 29.35 24.54
CA GLN A 89 26.36 30.10 23.48
C GLN A 89 25.63 31.42 23.19
N LEU A 90 24.29 31.41 23.02
CA LEU A 90 23.50 32.62 22.76
C LEU A 90 23.60 33.66 23.89
N LEU A 91 23.60 33.25 25.16
CA LEU A 91 23.75 34.19 26.28
C LEU A 91 25.15 34.78 26.35
N ASP A 92 26.18 33.99 26.03
CA ASP A 92 27.57 34.46 26.04
C ASP A 92 27.87 35.33 24.80
N GLU A 93 27.28 35.03 23.64
CA GLU A 93 27.26 35.92 22.46
C GLU A 93 26.57 37.26 22.76
N ILE A 94 25.41 37.25 23.44
CA ILE A 94 24.74 38.48 23.89
C ILE A 94 25.65 39.29 24.84
N ARG A 95 26.31 38.65 25.81
CA ARG A 95 27.26 39.31 26.72
C ARG A 95 28.42 39.97 25.96
N ILE A 96 29.01 39.25 25.00
CA ILE A 96 30.09 39.77 24.14
C ILE A 96 29.62 40.98 23.32
N LEU A 97 28.41 40.93 22.76
CA LEU A 97 27.81 42.04 21.98
C LEU A 97 27.44 43.26 22.82
N VAL A 98 27.10 43.06 24.10
CA VAL A 98 26.70 44.12 25.05
C VAL A 98 27.92 44.83 25.69
N GLY A 99 29.10 44.20 25.62
CA GLY A 99 30.37 44.72 26.10
C GLY A 99 30.64 44.37 27.56
N ASP A 100 31.89 43.97 27.83
CA ASP A 100 32.35 43.46 29.13
C ASP A 100 32.54 44.60 30.15
N LEU A 101 31.42 45.16 30.62
CA LEU A 101 31.33 46.15 31.68
C LEU A 101 30.51 45.59 32.85
N VAL A 102 30.99 44.49 33.42
CA VAL A 102 30.39 43.85 34.59
C VAL A 102 30.43 44.81 35.78
N SER A 103 29.26 45.08 36.34
CA SER A 103 29.09 45.53 37.72
C SER A 103 28.62 44.32 38.54
N ASP A 104 29.41 43.85 39.49
CA ASP A 104 29.12 42.69 40.35
C ASP A 104 28.04 42.98 41.43
N GLN A 105 27.03 43.79 41.09
CA GLN A 105 25.87 44.04 41.93
C GLN A 105 24.68 43.21 41.43
N GLU A 106 24.25 42.23 42.23
CA GLU A 106 22.97 41.55 42.00
C GLU A 106 21.84 42.60 42.00
N PRO A 107 21.16 42.85 40.86
CA PRO A 107 20.23 43.96 40.77
C PRO A 107 18.84 43.46 41.13
N GLU A 108 18.29 43.92 42.27
CA GLU A 108 17.03 43.46 42.88
C GLU A 108 15.93 43.06 41.88
N ALA A 109 15.30 41.90 42.14
CA ALA A 109 14.52 41.14 41.17
C ALA A 109 13.13 41.71 40.85
N GLY A 110 13.06 42.92 40.29
CA GLY A 110 11.84 43.49 39.72
C GLY A 110 11.19 42.56 38.69
N GLU A 111 9.89 42.31 38.85
CA GLU A 111 9.14 41.22 38.21
C GLU A 111 8.75 41.46 36.74
N LEU A 112 9.72 41.74 35.87
CA LEU A 112 9.42 42.08 34.46
C LEU A 112 8.85 40.93 33.62
N PHE A 113 9.17 39.66 33.94
CA PHE A 113 8.60 38.49 33.26
C PHE A 113 8.54 37.27 34.17
N ASN A 114 7.34 36.80 34.54
CA ASN A 114 7.15 35.48 35.15
C ASN A 114 6.76 34.47 34.06
N SER A 115 7.66 33.51 33.80
CA SER A 115 7.46 32.48 32.78
C SER A 115 6.51 31.39 33.30
N SER A 116 5.28 31.39 32.82
CA SER A 116 4.21 30.45 33.24
C SER A 116 4.37 29.02 32.69
N LEU A 117 5.61 28.59 32.39
CA LEU A 117 5.97 27.30 31.80
C LEU A 117 6.85 26.48 32.76
N LEU A 118 6.39 26.34 34.01
CA LEU A 118 6.98 25.43 34.99
C LEU A 118 6.04 24.22 35.16
N PHE A 119 6.57 23.03 34.89
CA PHE A 119 5.85 21.76 35.04
C PHE A 119 6.16 21.18 36.42
N GLU A 120 5.14 20.80 37.18
CA GLU A 120 5.25 20.54 38.63
C GLU A 120 5.96 19.21 38.97
N ASP A 121 6.07 18.27 38.03
CA ASP A 121 6.43 16.86 38.31
C ASP A 121 7.93 16.54 38.41
N ASN A 122 8.85 17.50 38.25
CA ASN A 122 10.30 17.22 38.36
C ASN A 122 11.12 18.39 38.93
N SER A 123 11.51 18.28 40.20
CA SER A 123 12.28 19.30 40.94
C SER A 123 13.68 19.58 40.40
N LEU A 124 14.34 18.61 39.75
CA LEU A 124 15.64 18.81 39.10
C LEU A 124 15.50 19.61 37.80
N PHE A 125 14.43 19.37 37.04
CA PHE A 125 14.15 20.12 35.82
C PHE A 125 13.66 21.54 36.13
N ASP A 126 12.80 21.70 37.15
CA ASP A 126 12.37 23.00 37.67
C ASP A 126 13.55 23.87 38.16
N THR A 127 14.46 23.32 38.96
CA THR A 127 15.67 24.07 39.38
C THR A 127 16.60 24.40 38.21
N HIS A 128 16.71 23.52 37.21
CA HIS A 128 17.44 23.84 35.98
C HIS A 128 16.79 24.99 35.20
N LEU A 129 15.47 24.95 34.98
CA LEU A 129 14.72 26.02 34.31
C LEU A 129 14.75 27.34 35.07
N LYS A 130 14.68 27.32 36.41
CA LYS A 130 14.82 28.52 37.26
C LYS A 130 16.22 29.14 37.12
N ASN A 131 17.27 28.33 37.17
CA ASN A 131 18.65 28.77 36.94
C ASN A 131 18.92 29.26 35.50
N ARG A 132 18.18 28.73 34.51
CA ARG A 132 18.19 29.25 33.13
C ARG A 132 17.48 30.60 33.05
N SER A 133 16.29 30.70 33.64
CA SER A 133 15.43 31.87 33.61
C SER A 133 16.08 33.07 34.31
N SER A 134 16.75 32.87 35.45
CA SER A 134 17.48 33.95 36.13
C SER A 134 18.62 34.52 35.28
N LYS A 135 19.44 33.66 34.64
CA LYS A 135 20.51 34.09 33.72
C LYS A 135 19.97 34.85 32.50
N ILE A 136 18.87 34.38 31.90
CA ILE A 136 18.20 35.06 30.78
C ILE A 136 17.65 36.43 31.23
N LYS A 137 16.95 36.47 32.37
CA LYS A 137 16.43 37.73 32.96
C LYS A 137 17.54 38.73 33.23
N ALA A 138 18.69 38.30 33.76
CA ALA A 138 19.84 39.17 34.04
C ALA A 138 20.42 39.79 32.75
N ALA A 139 20.67 38.97 31.72
CA ALA A 139 21.19 39.47 30.43
C ALA A 139 20.20 40.43 29.74
N ILE A 140 18.90 40.11 29.76
CA ILE A 140 17.85 41.01 29.24
C ILE A 140 17.77 42.31 30.05
N LYS A 141 17.91 42.25 31.38
CA LYS A 141 17.87 43.45 32.25
C LYS A 141 19.03 44.41 31.99
N ASP A 142 20.23 43.92 31.69
CA ASP A 142 21.36 44.77 31.29
C ASP A 142 21.15 45.39 29.89
N VAL A 143 20.71 44.60 28.90
CA VAL A 143 20.37 45.10 27.55
C VAL A 143 19.30 46.20 27.61
N PHE A 144 18.18 45.94 28.28
CA PHE A 144 17.03 46.85 28.29
C PHE A 144 17.14 47.97 29.34
N GLY A 145 18.00 47.82 30.36
CA GLY A 145 18.29 48.89 31.33
C GLY A 145 18.99 50.10 30.72
N ARG A 146 19.53 49.97 29.50
CA ARG A 146 20.17 51.03 28.71
C ARG A 146 19.18 51.81 27.83
N LEU A 147 17.90 51.41 27.79
CA LEU A 147 16.84 52.09 27.04
C LEU A 147 16.06 53.08 27.91
N PRO A 148 15.60 54.24 27.37
CA PRO A 148 14.79 55.17 28.13
C PRO A 148 13.44 54.56 28.52
N ALA A 149 13.01 54.82 29.75
CA ALA A 149 11.84 54.18 30.34
C ALA A 149 10.53 54.62 29.64
N ALA A 150 9.89 53.70 28.91
CA ALA A 150 8.72 53.98 28.07
C ALA A 150 7.52 54.61 28.82
N GLU A 151 6.72 55.37 28.08
CA GLU A 151 5.51 56.03 28.60
C GLU A 151 4.46 55.02 29.11
N PRO A 152 3.61 55.40 30.10
CA PRO A 152 2.71 54.46 30.77
C PRO A 152 1.69 53.80 29.82
N GLU A 153 1.21 54.51 28.81
CA GLU A 153 0.31 53.93 27.79
C GLU A 153 1.04 52.87 26.95
N VAL A 154 2.28 53.15 26.53
CA VAL A 154 3.14 52.19 25.82
C VAL A 154 3.41 50.94 26.66
N ARG A 155 3.62 51.09 27.98
CA ARG A 155 3.75 49.92 28.90
C ARG A 155 2.48 49.06 28.91
N SER A 156 1.30 49.67 29.04
CA SER A 156 0.03 48.93 29.03
C SER A 156 -0.21 48.15 27.71
N LEU A 157 0.25 48.70 26.58
CA LEU A 157 0.22 48.04 25.29
C LEU A 157 1.25 46.90 25.19
N GLN A 158 2.45 47.09 25.75
CA GLN A 158 3.49 46.05 25.85
C GLN A 158 3.04 44.88 26.74
N GLU A 159 2.43 45.14 27.89
CA GLU A 159 1.84 44.12 28.79
C GLU A 159 0.73 43.34 28.07
N ARG A 160 -0.18 44.03 27.39
CA ARG A 160 -1.27 43.39 26.62
C ARG A 160 -0.74 42.55 25.44
N LEU A 161 0.29 43.03 24.75
CA LEU A 161 0.97 42.26 23.69
C LEU A 161 1.69 41.03 24.25
N ALA A 162 2.40 41.17 25.38
CA ALA A 162 3.06 40.05 26.05
C ALA A 162 2.05 38.97 26.50
N ALA A 163 0.91 39.37 27.06
CA ALA A 163 -0.16 38.46 27.45
C ALA A 163 -0.79 37.72 26.24
N LEU A 164 -1.08 38.43 25.15
CA LEU A 164 -1.60 37.82 23.92
C LEU A 164 -0.59 36.85 23.27
N LEU A 165 0.69 37.24 23.22
CA LEU A 165 1.77 36.44 22.66
C LEU A 165 2.08 35.20 23.53
N ALA A 166 1.90 35.29 24.84
CA ALA A 166 1.95 34.13 25.74
C ALA A 166 0.78 33.16 25.49
N ALA A 167 -0.44 33.67 25.32
CA ALA A 167 -1.62 32.86 24.99
C ALA A 167 -1.49 32.18 23.62
N GLU A 168 -1.01 32.90 22.60
CA GLU A 168 -0.72 32.35 21.27
C GLU A 168 0.29 31.20 21.35
N LYS A 169 1.40 31.37 22.08
CA LYS A 169 2.39 30.31 22.28
C LYS A 169 1.83 29.10 23.03
N ALA A 170 0.98 29.31 24.04
CA ALA A 170 0.29 28.21 24.72
C ALA A 170 -0.62 27.43 23.76
N HIS A 171 -1.40 28.12 22.90
CA HIS A 171 -2.22 27.48 21.87
C HIS A 171 -1.40 26.77 20.79
N LEU A 172 -0.21 27.28 20.43
CA LEU A 172 0.69 26.60 19.49
C LEU A 172 1.26 25.30 20.09
N ILE A 173 1.68 25.31 21.35
CA ILE A 173 2.16 24.11 22.07
C ILE A 173 1.03 23.08 22.19
N GLU A 174 -0.18 23.51 22.57
CA GLU A 174 -1.35 22.62 22.69
C GLU A 174 -1.76 22.04 21.33
N ARG A 175 -1.70 22.84 20.25
CA ARG A 175 -1.91 22.35 18.87
C ARG A 175 -0.85 21.33 18.46
N GLN A 176 0.41 21.51 18.84
CA GLN A 176 1.49 20.54 18.58
C GLN A 176 1.28 19.24 19.37
N ARG A 177 0.86 19.32 20.64
CA ARG A 177 0.48 18.16 21.46
C ARG A 177 -0.66 17.36 20.80
N ILE A 178 -1.75 18.04 20.45
CA ILE A 178 -2.90 17.41 19.78
C ILE A 178 -2.52 16.81 18.42
N SER A 179 -1.66 17.48 17.63
CA SER A 179 -1.16 16.91 16.37
C SER A 179 -0.39 15.61 16.62
N GLY A 180 0.59 15.62 17.52
CA GLY A 180 1.38 14.43 17.85
C GLY A 180 0.57 13.30 18.50
N GLU A 181 -0.56 13.60 19.12
CA GLU A 181 -1.52 12.60 19.59
C GLU A 181 -2.38 12.04 18.45
N CYS A 182 -2.85 12.89 17.53
CA CYS A 182 -3.51 12.44 16.29
C CYS A 182 -2.60 11.53 15.45
N ASP A 183 -1.32 11.90 15.29
CA ASP A 183 -0.33 11.13 14.51
C ASP A 183 0.00 9.78 15.19
N GLN A 184 0.07 9.74 16.52
CA GLN A 184 0.21 8.48 17.27
C GLN A 184 -1.05 7.60 17.23
N LEU A 185 -2.24 8.22 17.16
CA LEU A 185 -3.50 7.48 17.07
C LEU A 185 -3.74 6.96 15.64
N SER A 186 -3.36 7.69 14.60
CA SER A 186 -3.39 7.21 13.21
C SER A 186 -2.39 6.07 13.01
N GLU A 187 -1.15 6.18 13.48
CA GLU A 187 -0.17 5.09 13.38
C GLU A 187 -0.67 3.83 14.11
N ARG A 188 -1.25 3.97 15.31
CA ARG A 188 -1.87 2.85 16.04
C ARG A 188 -3.06 2.25 15.28
N LEU A 189 -3.88 3.08 14.62
CA LEU A 189 -5.01 2.64 13.80
C LEU A 189 -4.55 1.90 12.55
N GLU A 190 -3.47 2.34 11.89
CA GLU A 190 -2.84 1.67 10.75
C GLU A 190 -2.18 0.35 11.14
N GLN A 191 -1.44 0.32 12.25
CA GLN A 191 -0.90 -0.93 12.80
C GLN A 191 -2.01 -1.90 13.20
N ALA A 192 -3.13 -1.42 13.74
CA ALA A 192 -4.30 -2.24 14.06
C ALA A 192 -5.01 -2.74 12.79
N SER A 193 -5.27 -1.88 11.81
CA SER A 193 -5.94 -2.26 10.56
C SER A 193 -5.09 -3.23 9.74
N TYR A 194 -3.76 -3.09 9.72
CA TYR A 194 -2.85 -4.08 9.14
C TYR A 194 -2.94 -5.43 9.86
N ARG A 195 -2.99 -5.45 11.20
CA ARG A 195 -3.18 -6.70 11.97
C ARG A 195 -4.54 -7.34 11.70
N TYR A 196 -5.62 -6.55 11.59
CA TYR A 196 -6.95 -7.04 11.22
C TYR A 196 -6.98 -7.57 9.79
N LEU A 197 -6.47 -6.84 8.80
CA LEU A 197 -6.35 -7.30 7.41
C LEU A 197 -5.54 -8.61 7.29
N LEU A 198 -4.48 -8.76 8.09
CA LEU A 198 -3.68 -9.99 8.12
C LEU A 198 -4.38 -11.13 8.87
N ALA A 199 -5.27 -10.84 9.82
CA ALA A 199 -6.12 -11.82 10.48
C ALA A 199 -7.30 -12.25 9.59
N GLU A 200 -7.92 -11.31 8.88
CA GLU A 200 -8.97 -11.50 7.88
C GLU A 200 -8.44 -12.35 6.72
N LYS A 201 -7.30 -12.00 6.12
CA LYS A 201 -6.62 -12.84 5.10
C LYS A 201 -6.28 -14.26 5.60
N LYS A 202 -6.07 -14.48 6.91
CA LYS A 202 -5.89 -15.84 7.48
C LYS A 202 -7.23 -16.56 7.67
N LEU A 203 -8.25 -15.84 8.12
CA LEU A 203 -9.61 -16.31 8.32
C LEU A 203 -10.29 -16.66 6.97
N ASP A 204 -10.03 -15.91 5.90
CA ASP A 204 -10.48 -16.22 4.55
C ASP A 204 -9.71 -17.39 3.94
N ARG A 205 -8.41 -17.54 4.23
CA ARG A 205 -7.67 -18.77 3.91
C ARG A 205 -8.26 -19.98 4.63
N ALA A 206 -8.70 -19.84 5.89
CA ALA A 206 -9.37 -20.90 6.65
C ALA A 206 -10.85 -21.13 6.26
N LYS A 207 -11.55 -20.13 5.72
CA LYS A 207 -12.91 -20.24 5.18
C LYS A 207 -12.93 -20.71 3.72
N SER A 208 -11.84 -20.56 2.98
CA SER A 208 -11.75 -20.92 1.57
C SER A 208 -12.13 -22.38 1.38
N ALA A 209 -13.20 -22.63 0.63
CA ALA A 209 -13.73 -23.96 0.39
C ALA A 209 -12.72 -24.88 -0.35
N GLN A 210 -11.66 -24.32 -0.94
CA GLN A 210 -10.58 -25.06 -1.59
C GLN A 210 -9.49 -25.48 -0.59
N VAL A 211 -9.17 -24.64 0.39
CA VAL A 211 -8.30 -25.02 1.53
C VAL A 211 -9.04 -26.01 2.43
N GLN A 212 -10.29 -25.74 2.79
CA GLN A 212 -11.11 -26.71 3.54
C GLN A 212 -11.33 -28.02 2.79
N LYS A 213 -11.37 -28.01 1.45
CA LYS A 213 -11.36 -29.26 0.66
C LYS A 213 -10.02 -29.98 0.79
N LEU A 214 -8.88 -29.30 0.66
CA LEU A 214 -7.57 -29.93 0.81
C LEU A 214 -7.35 -30.50 2.23
N GLU A 215 -7.75 -29.77 3.27
CA GLU A 215 -7.68 -30.24 4.67
C GLU A 215 -8.64 -31.41 4.94
N ARG A 216 -9.88 -31.38 4.41
CA ARG A 216 -10.81 -32.52 4.48
C ARG A 216 -10.35 -33.70 3.64
N GLN A 217 -9.73 -33.48 2.49
CA GLN A 217 -9.21 -34.53 1.60
C GLN A 217 -7.92 -35.16 2.14
N ALA A 218 -7.19 -34.45 3.00
CA ALA A 218 -6.08 -34.98 3.80
C ALA A 218 -6.52 -35.75 5.07
N THR A 219 -7.81 -35.69 5.45
CA THR A 219 -8.32 -36.29 6.71
C THR A 219 -9.48 -37.28 6.54
N MET A 220 -10.24 -37.21 5.44
CA MET A 220 -11.46 -38.00 5.20
C MET A 220 -11.55 -38.46 3.74
N GLY A 221 -11.38 -39.77 3.50
CA GLY A 221 -11.70 -40.41 2.23
C GLY A 221 -12.94 -41.30 2.35
N GLY A 222 -13.97 -41.10 1.51
CA GLY A 222 -15.13 -42.01 1.48
C GLY A 222 -16.44 -41.46 0.88
N HIS A 223 -16.62 -41.68 -0.42
CA HIS A 223 -17.83 -42.20 -1.11
C HIS A 223 -19.26 -41.57 -1.02
N SER A 224 -19.97 -41.70 -2.15
CA SER A 224 -21.43 -41.92 -2.32
C SER A 224 -22.41 -40.75 -2.63
N GLU A 225 -23.53 -41.11 -3.26
CA GLU A 225 -24.43 -40.30 -4.12
C GLU A 225 -25.90 -40.15 -3.60
N SER A 226 -26.74 -39.44 -4.38
CA SER A 226 -28.22 -39.64 -4.55
C SER A 226 -29.20 -39.14 -3.45
N SER A 227 -30.53 -38.95 -3.67
CA SER A 227 -31.29 -38.45 -4.85
C SER A 227 -32.81 -38.19 -4.58
N SER A 228 -33.40 -37.15 -5.19
CA SER A 228 -34.80 -37.07 -5.75
C SER A 228 -36.10 -37.09 -4.89
N SER A 229 -37.22 -36.69 -5.56
CA SER A 229 -38.68 -36.94 -5.29
C SER A 229 -39.44 -36.07 -4.25
N SER A 230 -40.79 -35.96 -4.17
CA SER A 230 -41.95 -35.95 -5.14
C SER A 230 -43.32 -35.83 -4.40
N GLU A 231 -44.35 -35.13 -4.95
CA GLU A 231 -45.75 -35.11 -4.43
C GLU A 231 -46.83 -34.77 -5.52
N LYS A 232 -48.16 -35.08 -5.47
CA LYS A 232 -49.01 -36.14 -4.84
C LYS A 232 -50.51 -36.09 -5.32
N LYS A 233 -51.18 -37.27 -5.45
CA LYS A 233 -52.64 -37.58 -5.21
C LYS A 233 -53.78 -36.87 -6.02
N SER A 234 -55.11 -37.22 -5.98
CA SER A 234 -56.00 -38.44 -5.83
C SER A 234 -57.49 -37.93 -5.60
N VAL A 235 -58.68 -38.57 -5.62
CA VAL A 235 -59.37 -39.90 -5.79
C VAL A 235 -60.93 -39.59 -5.86
N LYS A 236 -62.05 -40.36 -6.04
CA LYS A 236 -62.66 -41.70 -6.35
C LYS A 236 -64.01 -41.40 -7.11
N SER A 237 -64.85 -42.22 -7.77
CA SER A 237 -65.03 -43.67 -8.07
C SER A 237 -66.02 -44.53 -7.22
N GLU A 238 -67.35 -44.35 -7.42
CA GLU A 238 -68.58 -45.00 -6.84
C GLU A 238 -69.68 -45.09 -7.95
N ALA A 239 -70.86 -45.78 -7.95
CA ALA A 239 -71.62 -46.74 -7.09
C ALA A 239 -72.71 -47.49 -7.97
N ALA A 240 -73.68 -48.26 -7.43
CA ALA A 240 -74.63 -49.12 -8.21
C ALA A 240 -76.01 -49.50 -7.55
N GLU A 241 -76.81 -50.33 -8.24
CA GLU A 241 -78.06 -51.07 -7.82
C GLU A 241 -79.41 -50.28 -7.72
N THR A 242 -80.64 -50.86 -7.63
CA THR A 242 -81.12 -52.27 -7.40
C THR A 242 -82.28 -52.74 -8.35
N ASN A 243 -83.45 -53.24 -7.88
CA ASN A 243 -84.42 -54.10 -8.63
C ASN A 243 -85.88 -54.07 -8.05
N GLY A 244 -86.92 -54.39 -8.87
CA GLY A 244 -88.12 -55.15 -8.39
C GLY A 244 -89.58 -54.59 -8.48
N GLU A 245 -90.45 -55.36 -9.18
CA GLU A 245 -91.92 -55.58 -8.97
C GLU A 245 -93.00 -54.62 -9.57
N VAL A 246 -94.25 -55.13 -9.68
CA VAL A 246 -95.29 -54.75 -10.68
C VAL A 246 -96.72 -54.94 -10.13
N ASP A 247 -97.67 -54.01 -10.42
CA ASP A 247 -98.93 -54.21 -11.20
C ASP A 247 -99.98 -53.07 -11.02
N GLY A 248 -101.05 -53.08 -11.83
CA GLY A 248 -102.40 -52.71 -11.37
C GLY A 248 -103.02 -51.40 -11.87
N ALA A 249 -102.28 -50.28 -11.87
CA ALA A 249 -102.87 -48.93 -12.05
C ALA A 249 -102.22 -48.07 -13.16
N VAL A 250 -101.37 -48.66 -13.99
CA VAL A 250 -100.34 -47.94 -14.77
C VAL A 250 -100.89 -46.97 -15.84
N HIS A 251 -102.05 -47.25 -16.44
CA HIS A 251 -102.46 -46.56 -17.69
C HIS A 251 -102.81 -45.07 -17.53
N ALA A 252 -103.20 -44.60 -16.34
CA ALA A 252 -103.48 -43.18 -16.10
C ALA A 252 -102.19 -42.42 -15.69
N ALA A 253 -101.41 -42.96 -14.77
CA ALA A 253 -100.18 -42.34 -14.27
C ALA A 253 -99.05 -42.31 -15.33
N ALA A 254 -99.01 -43.28 -16.25
CA ALA A 254 -98.07 -43.27 -17.36
C ALA A 254 -98.32 -42.09 -18.33
N GLU A 255 -99.56 -41.63 -18.49
CA GLU A 255 -99.85 -40.52 -19.41
C GLU A 255 -99.45 -39.16 -18.82
N THR A 256 -99.64 -38.95 -17.50
CA THR A 256 -99.15 -37.75 -16.81
C THR A 256 -97.62 -37.72 -16.77
N ALA A 257 -96.98 -38.82 -16.38
CA ALA A 257 -95.52 -38.94 -16.39
C ALA A 257 -94.91 -38.71 -17.78
N ARG A 258 -95.59 -39.14 -18.86
CA ARG A 258 -95.16 -38.86 -20.24
C ARG A 258 -95.24 -37.36 -20.59
N ARG A 259 -96.26 -36.64 -20.13
CA ARG A 259 -96.38 -35.18 -20.33
C ARG A 259 -95.33 -34.41 -19.53
N GLU A 260 -95.07 -34.82 -18.29
CA GLU A 260 -94.01 -34.25 -17.44
C GLU A 260 -92.61 -34.48 -18.03
N ALA A 261 -92.33 -35.69 -18.51
CA ALA A 261 -91.07 -36.02 -19.18
C ALA A 261 -90.86 -35.22 -20.47
N LEU A 262 -91.92 -34.99 -21.26
CA LEU A 262 -91.87 -34.15 -22.46
C LEU A 262 -91.60 -32.67 -22.10
N ALA A 263 -92.33 -32.10 -21.14
CA ALA A 263 -92.11 -30.72 -20.69
C ALA A 263 -90.70 -30.53 -20.09
N ALA A 264 -90.18 -31.52 -19.35
CA ALA A 264 -88.80 -31.51 -18.86
C ALA A 264 -87.78 -31.63 -20.01
N SER A 265 -88.09 -32.36 -21.08
CA SER A 265 -87.26 -32.46 -22.28
C SER A 265 -87.20 -31.13 -23.05
N GLU A 266 -88.36 -30.49 -23.28
CA GLU A 266 -88.44 -29.18 -23.94
C GLU A 266 -87.71 -28.09 -23.15
N LYS A 267 -87.86 -28.07 -21.81
CA LYS A 267 -87.14 -27.11 -20.96
C LYS A 267 -85.63 -27.35 -20.96
N ARG A 268 -85.17 -28.61 -20.96
CA ARG A 268 -83.74 -28.96 -21.14
C ARG A 268 -83.22 -28.55 -22.51
N LYS A 269 -84.01 -28.71 -23.58
CA LYS A 269 -83.65 -28.29 -24.94
C LYS A 269 -83.44 -26.77 -25.02
N LEU A 270 -84.36 -25.99 -24.46
CA LEU A 270 -84.21 -24.53 -24.34
C LEU A 270 -82.95 -24.12 -23.54
N GLN A 271 -82.65 -24.82 -22.44
CA GLN A 271 -81.43 -24.56 -21.66
C GLN A 271 -80.14 -24.92 -22.42
N MET A 272 -80.14 -26.01 -23.19
CA MET A 272 -79.03 -26.36 -24.09
C MET A 272 -78.84 -25.32 -25.19
N GLU A 273 -79.93 -24.87 -25.83
CA GLU A 273 -79.89 -23.82 -26.87
C GLU A 273 -79.34 -22.49 -26.33
N GLN A 274 -79.70 -22.13 -25.09
CA GLN A 274 -79.13 -20.97 -24.40
C GLN A 274 -77.63 -21.13 -24.09
N LEU A 275 -77.22 -22.28 -23.54
CA LEU A 275 -75.81 -22.56 -23.24
C LEU A 275 -74.95 -22.66 -24.50
N GLU A 276 -75.49 -23.16 -25.61
CA GLU A 276 -74.83 -23.15 -26.91
C GLU A 276 -74.66 -21.73 -27.47
N ALA A 277 -75.69 -20.88 -27.37
CA ALA A 277 -75.61 -19.49 -27.80
C ALA A 277 -74.56 -18.71 -26.97
N GLU A 278 -74.50 -18.92 -25.66
CA GLU A 278 -73.49 -18.31 -24.80
C GLU A 278 -72.08 -18.85 -25.06
N ASN A 279 -71.90 -20.16 -25.29
CA ASN A 279 -70.60 -20.70 -25.70
C ASN A 279 -70.13 -20.14 -27.04
N LYS A 280 -71.03 -19.94 -28.02
CA LYS A 280 -70.71 -19.30 -29.31
C LYS A 280 -70.24 -17.86 -29.07
N ARG A 281 -71.02 -17.05 -28.32
CA ARG A 281 -70.64 -15.68 -27.94
C ARG A 281 -69.28 -15.60 -27.23
N LEU A 282 -69.05 -16.42 -26.21
CA LEU A 282 -67.78 -16.43 -25.46
C LEU A 282 -66.61 -16.89 -26.34
N THR A 283 -66.83 -17.79 -27.30
CA THR A 283 -65.80 -18.20 -28.27
C THR A 283 -65.48 -17.09 -29.27
N GLU A 284 -66.49 -16.33 -29.72
CA GLU A 284 -66.32 -15.16 -30.59
C GLU A 284 -65.61 -13.99 -29.86
N GLU A 285 -66.01 -13.69 -28.63
CA GLU A 285 -65.32 -12.72 -27.76
C GLU A 285 -63.85 -13.14 -27.54
N LEU A 286 -63.59 -14.39 -27.16
CA LEU A 286 -62.26 -14.92 -26.87
C LEU A 286 -61.37 -15.02 -28.12
N THR A 287 -61.92 -15.35 -29.29
CA THR A 287 -61.18 -15.32 -30.56
C THR A 287 -60.89 -13.89 -31.00
N SER A 288 -61.84 -12.94 -30.86
CA SER A 288 -61.58 -11.52 -31.17
C SER A 288 -60.50 -10.92 -30.26
N ALA A 289 -60.49 -11.28 -28.97
CA ALA A 289 -59.47 -10.85 -28.01
C ALA A 289 -58.09 -11.46 -28.35
N LYS A 290 -58.03 -12.74 -28.71
CA LYS A 290 -56.79 -13.39 -29.18
C LYS A 290 -56.26 -12.73 -30.45
N VAL A 291 -57.11 -12.49 -31.46
CA VAL A 291 -56.72 -11.83 -32.71
C VAL A 291 -56.11 -10.46 -32.41
N ARG A 292 -56.79 -9.63 -31.59
CA ARG A 292 -56.26 -8.32 -31.16
C ARG A 292 -54.91 -8.43 -30.46
N LEU A 293 -54.74 -9.39 -29.54
CA LEU A 293 -53.46 -9.63 -28.86
C LEU A 293 -52.34 -9.99 -29.84
N THR A 294 -52.64 -10.82 -30.85
CA THR A 294 -51.68 -11.22 -31.90
C THR A 294 -51.48 -10.17 -33.00
N SER A 295 -52.27 -9.09 -33.02
CA SER A 295 -52.21 -8.03 -34.03
C SER A 295 -51.78 -6.67 -33.47
N LEU A 296 -51.22 -6.62 -32.26
CA LEU A 296 -50.58 -5.42 -31.72
C LEU A 296 -49.28 -5.16 -32.48
N SER A 297 -49.09 -3.93 -32.97
CA SER A 297 -47.87 -3.50 -33.65
C SER A 297 -46.93 -2.71 -32.74
N ASP A 298 -45.65 -2.62 -33.10
CA ASP A 298 -44.67 -1.75 -32.41
C ASP A 298 -45.14 -0.29 -32.34
N ASP A 299 -45.92 0.13 -33.34
CA ASP A 299 -46.54 1.43 -33.45
C ASP A 299 -47.61 1.65 -32.35
N ASP A 300 -48.27 0.58 -31.87
CA ASP A 300 -49.27 0.64 -30.80
C ASP A 300 -48.60 0.59 -29.40
N TYR A 301 -47.49 -0.15 -29.28
CA TYR A 301 -46.59 -0.01 -28.14
C TYR A 301 -46.00 1.41 -28.05
N ALA A 302 -45.61 2.01 -29.18
CA ALA A 302 -45.08 3.38 -29.22
C ALA A 302 -46.12 4.45 -28.84
N LYS A 303 -47.41 4.19 -29.10
CA LYS A 303 -48.54 5.03 -28.65
C LYS A 303 -48.84 4.90 -27.14
N THR A 304 -48.29 3.90 -26.45
CA THR A 304 -48.53 3.65 -25.02
C THR A 304 -47.73 4.64 -24.16
N ASP A 305 -48.36 5.24 -23.14
CA ASP A 305 -47.74 6.32 -22.35
C ASP A 305 -46.51 5.88 -21.53
N LEU A 306 -46.44 4.60 -21.15
CA LEU A 306 -45.24 4.00 -20.55
C LEU A 306 -44.02 4.08 -21.48
N TYR A 307 -44.21 3.87 -22.78
CA TYR A 307 -43.13 4.00 -23.76
C TYR A 307 -42.73 5.45 -23.98
N LYS A 308 -43.70 6.38 -24.03
CA LYS A 308 -43.42 7.82 -24.14
C LYS A 308 -42.61 8.33 -22.94
N LEU A 309 -42.98 7.92 -21.73
CA LEU A 309 -42.28 8.26 -20.49
C LEU A 309 -40.87 7.66 -20.44
N LEU A 310 -40.72 6.38 -20.81
CA LEU A 310 -39.41 5.73 -20.89
C LEU A 310 -38.51 6.43 -21.93
N LYS A 311 -39.08 6.82 -23.08
CA LYS A 311 -38.36 7.57 -24.12
C LYS A 311 -37.93 8.96 -23.63
N SER A 312 -38.80 9.73 -22.98
CA SER A 312 -38.43 11.06 -22.47
C SER A 312 -37.34 10.96 -21.40
N GLN A 313 -37.45 9.99 -20.48
CA GLN A 313 -36.40 9.69 -19.50
C GLN A 313 -35.07 9.29 -20.17
N HIS A 314 -35.11 8.50 -21.25
CA HIS A 314 -33.91 8.12 -22.00
C HIS A 314 -33.29 9.33 -22.72
N GLU A 315 -34.08 10.21 -23.33
CA GLU A 315 -33.59 11.46 -23.93
C GLU A 315 -33.02 12.44 -22.90
N GLU A 316 -33.58 12.51 -21.68
CA GLU A 316 -33.03 13.27 -20.56
C GLU A 316 -31.71 12.68 -20.06
N ILE A 317 -31.60 11.36 -19.96
CA ILE A 317 -30.35 10.67 -19.61
C ILE A 317 -29.27 10.92 -20.68
N ILE A 318 -29.60 10.85 -21.98
CA ILE A 318 -28.66 11.15 -23.07
C ILE A 318 -28.15 12.59 -22.98
N LYS A 319 -29.03 13.58 -22.78
CA LYS A 319 -28.63 14.99 -22.60
C LYS A 319 -27.68 15.13 -21.41
N ARG A 320 -28.05 14.58 -20.26
CA ARG A 320 -27.24 14.60 -19.04
C ARG A 320 -25.88 13.91 -19.21
N VAL A 321 -25.79 12.82 -19.98
CA VAL A 321 -24.51 12.16 -20.30
C VAL A 321 -23.65 13.10 -21.16
N ASN A 322 -24.20 13.68 -22.23
CA ASN A 322 -23.48 14.62 -23.08
C ASN A 322 -22.97 15.86 -22.31
N ASP A 323 -23.81 16.41 -21.42
CA ASP A 323 -23.44 17.56 -20.56
C ASP A 323 -22.33 17.18 -19.56
N LEU A 324 -22.37 15.97 -19.01
CA LEU A 324 -21.32 15.42 -18.14
C LEU A 324 -20.03 15.13 -18.91
N GLU A 325 -20.10 14.65 -20.15
CA GLU A 325 -18.92 14.42 -21.00
C GLU A 325 -18.25 15.75 -21.40
N ALA A 326 -19.03 16.75 -21.78
CA ALA A 326 -18.53 18.09 -22.13
C ALA A 326 -17.86 18.78 -20.92
N THR A 327 -18.51 18.76 -19.74
CA THR A 327 -17.91 19.32 -18.53
C THR A 327 -16.70 18.52 -18.04
N ASN A 328 -16.69 17.19 -18.23
CA ASN A 328 -15.53 16.36 -17.88
C ASN A 328 -14.36 16.52 -18.86
N LEU A 329 -14.60 16.93 -20.11
CA LEU A 329 -13.56 17.37 -21.04
C LEU A 329 -12.96 18.73 -20.60
N GLN A 330 -13.81 19.72 -20.34
CA GLN A 330 -13.38 21.05 -19.87
C GLN A 330 -12.53 20.97 -18.60
N LEU A 331 -12.97 20.20 -17.60
CA LEU A 331 -12.21 20.01 -16.35
C LEU A 331 -10.86 19.31 -16.55
N ARG A 332 -10.70 18.46 -17.60
CA ARG A 332 -9.38 17.89 -17.96
C ARG A 332 -8.48 18.93 -18.61
N GLU A 333 -9.01 19.74 -19.52
CA GLU A 333 -8.26 20.81 -20.19
C GLU A 333 -7.80 21.88 -19.19
N GLU A 334 -8.66 22.29 -18.26
CA GLU A 334 -8.30 23.20 -17.17
C GLU A 334 -7.27 22.60 -16.21
N ALA A 335 -7.41 21.32 -15.83
CA ALA A 335 -6.41 20.64 -15.00
C ALA A 335 -5.05 20.55 -15.69
N GLN A 336 -5.00 20.25 -16.98
CA GLN A 336 -3.77 20.26 -17.78
C GLN A 336 -3.16 21.65 -17.88
N ARG A 337 -3.98 22.69 -18.11
CA ARG A 337 -3.52 24.09 -18.16
C ARG A 337 -2.93 24.54 -16.82
N LEU A 338 -3.64 24.32 -15.71
CA LEU A 338 -3.18 24.65 -14.35
C LEU A 338 -1.92 23.86 -13.96
N GLN A 339 -1.80 22.60 -14.40
CA GLN A 339 -0.58 21.82 -14.20
C GLN A 339 0.60 22.41 -14.99
N ALA A 340 0.40 22.78 -16.25
CA ALA A 340 1.43 23.42 -17.09
C ALA A 340 1.86 24.79 -16.53
N GLU A 341 0.90 25.65 -16.17
CA GLU A 341 1.12 26.95 -15.51
C GLU A 341 1.93 26.76 -14.21
N ARG A 342 1.55 25.80 -13.36
CA ARG A 342 2.28 25.49 -12.12
C ARG A 342 3.70 24.98 -12.38
N THR A 343 3.93 24.15 -13.40
CA THR A 343 5.30 23.72 -13.76
C THR A 343 6.14 24.86 -14.31
N SER A 344 5.57 25.74 -15.13
CA SER A 344 6.23 26.93 -15.66
C SER A 344 6.64 27.88 -14.53
N TYR A 345 5.69 28.25 -13.66
CA TYR A 345 5.97 29.11 -12.51
C TYR A 345 7.03 28.52 -11.55
N ARG A 346 6.96 27.20 -11.28
CA ARG A 346 7.98 26.52 -10.46
C ARG A 346 9.37 26.59 -11.12
N ASN A 347 9.47 26.35 -12.42
CA ASN A 347 10.74 26.42 -13.13
C ASN A 347 11.31 27.85 -13.11
N ASN A 348 10.48 28.88 -13.37
CA ASN A 348 10.91 30.27 -13.29
C ASN A 348 11.43 30.64 -11.88
N MET A 349 10.75 30.20 -10.81
CA MET A 349 11.22 30.42 -9.44
C MET A 349 12.49 29.62 -9.11
N GLU A 350 12.67 28.43 -9.67
CA GLU A 350 13.91 27.65 -9.55
C GLU A 350 15.07 28.32 -10.32
N GLU A 351 14.81 28.93 -11.48
CA GLU A 351 15.78 29.69 -12.28
C GLU A 351 16.15 31.03 -11.61
N GLU A 352 15.17 31.83 -11.17
CA GLU A 352 15.40 33.08 -10.43
C GLU A 352 16.14 32.82 -9.10
N SER A 353 15.84 31.72 -8.39
CA SER A 353 16.57 31.35 -7.19
C SER A 353 18.02 30.94 -7.50
N GLN A 354 18.26 30.26 -8.63
CA GLN A 354 19.61 29.87 -9.06
C GLN A 354 20.45 31.10 -9.46
N THR A 355 19.92 32.00 -10.28
CA THR A 355 20.65 33.21 -10.72
C THR A 355 21.02 34.10 -9.53
N ASN A 356 20.06 34.36 -8.64
CA ASN A 356 20.31 35.11 -7.40
C ASN A 356 21.37 34.43 -6.51
N THR A 357 21.38 33.10 -6.43
CA THR A 357 22.41 32.37 -5.67
C THR A 357 23.79 32.55 -6.33
N THR A 358 23.91 32.37 -7.65
CA THR A 358 25.18 32.54 -8.35
C THR A 358 25.71 33.98 -8.31
N ASP A 359 24.84 34.99 -8.37
CA ASP A 359 25.25 36.39 -8.25
C ASP A 359 25.72 36.75 -6.84
N LEU A 360 25.13 36.15 -5.80
CA LEU A 360 25.59 36.28 -4.42
C LEU A 360 26.93 35.55 -4.20
N GLU A 361 27.11 34.35 -4.75
CA GLU A 361 28.39 33.61 -4.72
C GLU A 361 29.51 34.41 -5.41
N ILE A 362 29.23 35.00 -6.57
CA ILE A 362 30.19 35.84 -7.31
C ILE A 362 30.54 37.12 -6.51
N GLN A 363 29.56 37.74 -5.84
CA GLN A 363 29.81 38.91 -4.98
C GLN A 363 30.63 38.54 -3.74
N LEU A 364 30.33 37.40 -3.11
CA LEU A 364 31.05 36.89 -1.94
C LEU A 364 32.51 36.56 -2.31
N ALA A 365 32.75 35.83 -3.40
CA ALA A 365 34.10 35.51 -3.87
C ALA A 365 34.93 36.76 -4.22
N ARG A 366 34.30 37.82 -4.74
CA ARG A 366 34.96 39.13 -4.94
C ARG A 366 35.32 39.77 -3.60
N ALA A 367 34.40 39.81 -2.64
CA ALA A 367 34.63 40.37 -1.31
C ALA A 367 35.72 39.60 -0.53
N GLU A 368 35.77 38.27 -0.63
CA GLU A 368 36.85 37.46 -0.05
C GLU A 368 38.21 37.75 -0.67
N SER A 369 38.28 37.91 -2.00
CA SER A 369 39.50 38.30 -2.73
C SER A 369 39.98 39.71 -2.34
N ASP A 370 39.06 40.67 -2.21
CA ASP A 370 39.36 42.02 -1.73
C ASP A 370 39.84 42.01 -0.27
N LEU A 371 39.20 41.24 0.61
CA LEU A 371 39.63 41.06 2.00
C LEU A 371 41.01 40.41 2.10
N ALA A 372 41.33 39.43 1.24
CA ALA A 372 42.66 38.83 1.16
C ALA A 372 43.71 39.86 0.72
N ARG A 373 43.43 40.66 -0.32
CA ARG A 373 44.31 41.76 -0.75
C ARG A 373 44.54 42.79 0.36
N ILE A 374 43.48 43.20 1.06
CA ILE A 374 43.55 44.18 2.15
C ILE A 374 44.35 43.64 3.34
N ARG A 375 44.16 42.36 3.72
CA ARG A 375 44.96 41.70 4.77
C ARG A 375 46.45 41.67 4.40
N ASN A 376 46.78 41.22 3.19
CA ASN A 376 48.17 41.17 2.72
C ASN A 376 48.84 42.55 2.76
N ALA A 377 48.18 43.59 2.21
CA ALA A 377 48.71 44.96 2.20
C ALA A 377 48.84 45.56 3.61
N ARG A 378 47.89 45.27 4.51
CA ARG A 378 47.98 45.66 5.93
C ARG A 378 49.18 45.02 6.62
N ASP A 379 49.40 43.72 6.37
CA ASP A 379 50.45 42.95 7.05
C ASP A 379 51.84 43.30 6.51
N GLU A 380 51.94 43.60 5.21
CA GLU A 380 53.12 44.19 4.56
C GLU A 380 53.46 45.58 5.14
N LEU A 381 52.49 46.50 5.19
CA LEU A 381 52.67 47.83 5.79
C LEU A 381 53.01 47.76 7.29
N SER A 382 52.45 46.79 8.02
CA SER A 382 52.78 46.56 9.43
C SER A 382 54.23 46.08 9.61
N ALA A 383 54.70 45.19 8.74
CA ALA A 383 56.08 44.74 8.71
C ALA A 383 57.05 45.88 8.34
N GLU A 384 56.76 46.68 7.31
CA GLU A 384 57.55 47.87 6.96
C GLU A 384 57.65 48.85 8.13
N LEU A 385 56.53 49.15 8.78
CA LEU A 385 56.46 50.10 9.89
C LEU A 385 57.29 49.61 11.09
N SER A 386 57.23 48.31 11.38
CA SER A 386 58.05 47.67 12.43
C SER A 386 59.56 47.76 12.11
N VAL A 387 59.95 47.44 10.88
CA VAL A 387 61.35 47.54 10.42
C VAL A 387 61.87 48.98 10.43
N ARG A 388 61.06 49.94 9.97
CA ARG A 388 61.43 51.37 9.99
C ARG A 388 61.58 51.90 11.41
N LYS A 389 60.70 51.52 12.35
CA LYS A 389 60.84 51.88 13.77
C LYS A 389 62.12 51.33 14.36
N GLY A 390 62.36 50.01 14.26
CA GLY A 390 63.58 49.40 14.79
C GLY A 390 64.87 50.01 14.23
N SER A 391 64.88 50.36 12.93
CA SER A 391 65.98 51.08 12.29
C SER A 391 66.16 52.51 12.82
N GLN A 392 65.07 53.25 13.01
CA GLN A 392 65.10 54.59 13.60
C GLN A 392 65.59 54.57 15.06
N ASP A 393 65.04 53.67 15.88
CA ASP A 393 65.39 53.51 17.30
C ASP A 393 66.87 53.13 17.44
N GLN A 394 67.37 52.20 16.62
CA GLN A 394 68.78 51.81 16.60
C GLN A 394 69.71 52.93 16.11
N SER A 395 69.28 53.73 15.13
CA SER A 395 70.01 54.92 14.66
C SER A 395 70.07 56.01 15.75
N GLN A 396 69.00 56.18 16.52
CA GLN A 396 68.94 57.13 17.62
C GLN A 396 69.83 56.70 18.80
N LEU A 397 69.77 55.43 19.21
CA LEU A 397 70.69 54.85 20.20
C LEU A 397 72.16 54.97 19.77
N ALA A 398 72.46 54.73 18.48
CA ALA A 398 73.80 54.94 17.95
C ALA A 398 74.23 56.41 18.04
N SER A 399 73.36 57.36 17.65
CA SER A 399 73.60 58.80 17.75
C SER A 399 73.89 59.24 19.18
N ASP A 400 73.10 58.78 20.15
CA ASP A 400 73.27 59.16 21.56
C ASP A 400 74.56 58.55 22.17
N SER A 401 74.92 57.31 21.79
CA SER A 401 76.19 56.71 22.20
C SER A 401 77.42 57.46 21.63
N VAL A 402 77.31 58.02 20.42
CA VAL A 402 78.36 58.85 19.81
C VAL A 402 78.47 60.21 20.51
N LYS A 403 77.35 60.86 20.85
CA LYS A 403 77.35 62.11 21.63
C LYS A 403 78.02 61.93 22.99
N GLU A 404 77.72 60.86 23.70
CA GLU A 404 78.30 60.60 25.02
C GLU A 404 79.81 60.32 24.94
N LEU A 405 80.24 59.53 23.95
CA LEU A 405 81.65 59.22 23.71
C LEU A 405 82.43 60.46 23.25
N ALA A 406 81.83 61.35 22.45
CA ALA A 406 82.39 62.66 22.12
C ALA A 406 82.56 63.53 23.37
N ALA A 407 81.50 63.68 24.17
CA ALA A 407 81.54 64.46 25.41
C ALA A 407 82.53 63.90 26.46
N ALA A 408 82.84 62.60 26.43
CA ALA A 408 83.89 62.00 27.26
C ALA A 408 85.30 62.26 26.71
N ARG A 409 85.47 62.29 25.38
CA ARG A 409 86.73 62.73 24.74
C ARG A 409 87.01 64.20 25.01
N GLU A 410 86.02 65.08 24.90
CA GLU A 410 86.14 66.51 25.21
C GLU A 410 86.65 66.74 26.65
N THR A 411 86.05 66.10 27.66
CA THR A 411 86.53 66.19 29.05
C THR A 411 87.97 65.69 29.23
N ARG A 412 88.40 64.68 28.44
CA ARG A 412 89.77 64.17 28.47
C ARG A 412 90.75 65.10 27.73
N ILE A 413 90.31 65.75 26.65
CA ILE A 413 91.10 66.74 25.92
C ILE A 413 91.35 67.95 26.83
N ALA A 414 90.32 68.50 27.47
CA ALA A 414 90.46 69.62 28.41
C ALA A 414 91.41 69.32 29.59
N ALA A 415 91.38 68.10 30.13
CA ALA A 415 92.32 67.65 31.16
C ALA A 415 93.77 67.58 30.65
N LEU A 416 93.99 67.08 29.42
CA LEU A 416 95.32 67.04 28.80
C LEU A 416 95.81 68.43 28.36
N GLU A 417 94.91 69.33 27.97
CA GLU A 417 95.24 70.71 27.58
C GLU A 417 95.71 71.53 28.80
N SER A 418 95.03 71.40 29.95
CA SER A 418 95.50 72.00 31.21
C SER A 418 96.84 71.43 31.66
N GLU A 419 97.05 70.11 31.57
CA GLU A 419 98.35 69.49 31.85
C GLU A 419 99.47 70.01 30.91
N VAL A 420 99.17 70.18 29.62
CA VAL A 420 100.11 70.75 28.64
C VAL A 420 100.39 72.23 28.93
N GLU A 421 99.44 72.99 29.47
CA GLU A 421 99.64 74.38 29.88
C GLU A 421 100.59 74.49 31.07
N ARG A 422 100.39 73.70 32.14
CA ARG A 422 101.33 73.58 33.28
C ARG A 422 102.73 73.15 32.83
N LEU A 423 102.82 72.19 31.90
CA LEU A 423 104.10 71.72 31.37
C LEU A 423 104.81 72.78 30.51
N LYS A 424 104.08 73.58 29.73
CA LYS A 424 104.66 74.73 28.99
C LYS A 424 105.22 75.78 29.94
N LEU A 425 104.49 76.13 31.01
CA LEU A 425 104.98 77.04 32.06
C LEU A 425 106.28 76.49 32.69
N GLN A 426 106.31 75.20 33.02
CA GLN A 426 107.50 74.54 33.57
C GLN A 426 108.70 74.59 32.62
N ILE A 427 108.51 74.35 31.32
CA ILE A 427 109.60 74.33 30.34
C ILE A 427 110.19 75.73 30.15
N GLY A 428 109.36 76.78 30.07
CA GLY A 428 109.84 78.16 29.97
C GLY A 428 110.73 78.56 31.15
N GLU A 429 110.35 78.15 32.36
CA GLU A 429 111.11 78.37 33.60
C GLU A 429 112.37 77.48 33.69
N SER A 430 112.32 76.25 33.15
CA SER A 430 113.47 75.33 33.10
C SER A 430 114.63 75.86 32.25
N THR A 431 114.34 76.72 31.26
CA THR A 431 115.37 77.45 30.50
C THR A 431 115.99 78.64 31.25
N ALA A 432 115.41 79.07 32.37
CA ALA A 432 115.78 80.33 33.02
C ALA A 432 116.69 80.17 34.26
N SER A 433 116.61 79.08 35.02
CA SER A 433 117.48 78.83 36.18
C SER A 433 117.54 77.35 36.58
N SER A 434 118.74 76.83 36.81
CA SER A 434 118.98 75.44 37.22
C SER A 434 120.18 75.27 38.18
N SER A 435 120.37 76.21 39.11
CA SER A 435 121.22 76.05 40.29
C SER A 435 120.64 76.78 41.50
N ASN A 436 120.86 76.26 42.72
CA ASN A 436 120.41 76.92 43.96
C ASN A 436 121.18 78.22 44.23
N GLU A 437 122.43 78.34 43.75
CA GLU A 437 123.29 79.51 43.90
C GLU A 437 122.76 80.75 43.14
N ALA A 438 121.87 80.55 42.15
CA ALA A 438 121.20 81.66 41.47
C ALA A 438 120.26 82.41 42.40
N ILE A 439 119.52 81.70 43.27
CA ILE A 439 118.40 82.24 44.07
C ILE A 439 118.86 83.34 45.03
N GLU A 440 120.05 83.20 45.63
CA GLU A 440 120.62 84.21 46.55
C GLU A 440 121.07 85.51 45.84
N ASN A 441 121.18 85.48 44.50
CA ASN A 441 121.62 86.62 43.68
C ASN A 441 120.49 87.27 42.86
N MET A 442 119.25 86.76 42.94
CA MET A 442 118.11 87.29 42.18
C MET A 442 117.55 88.57 42.81
N THR A 443 117.07 89.48 41.97
CA THR A 443 116.46 90.74 42.43
C THR A 443 115.07 90.52 43.02
N MET A 444 114.63 91.47 43.86
CA MET A 444 113.34 91.42 44.55
C MET A 444 112.13 91.31 43.60
N ASP A 445 112.24 91.75 42.35
CA ASP A 445 111.17 91.66 41.36
C ASP A 445 111.21 90.36 40.53
N GLU A 446 112.39 89.74 40.38
CA GLU A 446 112.52 88.39 39.83
C GLU A 446 112.04 87.33 40.85
N LEU A 447 112.28 87.54 42.14
CA LEU A 447 111.74 86.68 43.19
C LEU A 447 110.19 86.76 43.25
N LYS A 448 109.61 87.96 43.03
CA LYS A 448 108.15 88.14 42.89
C LYS A 448 107.60 87.52 41.60
N SER A 449 108.35 87.50 40.51
CA SER A 449 107.89 86.87 39.26
C SER A 449 107.88 85.35 39.39
N GLN A 450 108.94 84.76 39.94
CA GLN A 450 108.97 83.34 40.31
C GLN A 450 107.83 82.95 41.25
N LEU A 451 107.59 83.73 42.33
CA LEU A 451 106.51 83.41 43.27
C LEU A 451 105.13 83.43 42.61
N LYS A 452 104.87 84.39 41.69
CA LYS A 452 103.65 84.40 40.86
C LYS A 452 103.57 83.22 39.90
N THR A 453 104.68 82.79 39.30
CA THR A 453 104.72 81.59 38.44
C THR A 453 104.41 80.33 39.25
N LEU A 454 104.95 80.22 40.47
CA LEU A 454 104.69 79.13 41.42
C LEU A 454 103.23 79.11 41.89
N GLU A 455 102.66 80.28 42.21
CA GLU A 455 101.26 80.45 42.61
C GLU A 455 100.31 80.08 41.45
N ASN A 456 100.58 80.57 40.24
CA ASN A 456 99.85 80.18 39.02
C ASN A 456 99.96 78.67 38.76
N ARG A 457 101.16 78.08 38.89
CA ARG A 457 101.39 76.64 38.73
C ARG A 457 100.58 75.82 39.75
N HIS A 458 100.53 76.24 41.01
CA HIS A 458 99.70 75.61 42.04
C HIS A 458 98.20 75.73 41.72
N LEU A 459 97.77 76.87 41.18
CA LEU A 459 96.37 77.10 40.80
C LEU A 459 95.96 76.25 39.58
N LEU A 460 96.83 76.12 38.56
CA LEU A 460 96.63 75.15 37.47
C LEU A 460 96.57 73.71 38.00
N LEU A 461 97.53 73.29 38.85
CA LEU A 461 97.57 71.93 39.40
C LEU A 461 96.31 71.59 40.22
N ASN A 462 95.76 72.55 40.97
CA ASN A 462 94.49 72.40 41.69
C ASN A 462 93.26 72.30 40.75
N ASN A 463 93.33 72.81 39.53
CA ASN A 463 92.27 72.71 38.53
C ASN A 463 92.41 71.43 37.65
N GLU A 464 93.64 70.98 37.41
CA GLU A 464 93.94 69.73 36.71
C GLU A 464 93.42 68.50 37.45
N LEU A 465 93.63 68.42 38.77
CA LEU A 465 93.29 67.21 39.53
C LEU A 465 91.79 66.87 39.45
N PRO A 466 90.84 67.82 39.65
CA PRO A 466 89.42 67.58 39.43
C PRO A 466 89.06 67.34 37.96
N SER A 467 89.72 68.02 37.02
CA SER A 467 89.49 67.85 35.57
C SER A 467 89.85 66.43 35.10
N MET A 468 91.02 65.94 35.51
CA MET A 468 91.50 64.59 35.21
C MET A 468 90.73 63.52 35.97
N GLU A 469 90.30 63.78 37.22
CA GLU A 469 89.41 62.88 37.95
C GLU A 469 88.03 62.77 37.27
N ALA A 470 87.46 63.88 36.80
CA ALA A 470 86.19 63.89 36.07
C ALA A 470 86.30 63.13 34.72
N ALA A 471 87.38 63.37 33.97
CA ALA A 471 87.67 62.64 32.74
C ALA A 471 87.83 61.13 32.98
N TRP A 472 88.53 60.74 34.06
CA TRP A 472 88.72 59.34 34.44
C TRP A 472 87.40 58.69 34.89
N LYS A 473 86.61 59.33 35.76
CA LYS A 473 85.29 58.84 36.19
C LYS A 473 84.34 58.64 35.00
N LYS A 474 84.31 59.58 34.06
CA LYS A 474 83.47 59.51 32.85
C LYS A 474 83.91 58.41 31.89
N ALA A 475 85.22 58.26 31.66
CA ALA A 475 85.76 57.16 30.86
C ALA A 475 85.57 55.78 31.51
N LYS A 476 85.69 55.69 32.84
CA LYS A 476 85.43 54.48 33.62
C LYS A 476 83.96 54.08 33.54
N GLY A 477 83.02 55.01 33.74
CA GLY A 477 81.59 54.74 33.65
C GLY A 477 81.14 54.26 32.26
N LEU A 478 81.74 54.79 31.19
CA LEU A 478 81.56 54.27 29.82
C LEU A 478 82.04 52.81 29.69
N ALA A 479 83.20 52.47 30.27
CA ALA A 479 83.76 51.13 30.22
C ALA A 479 82.93 50.13 31.04
N GLU A 480 82.53 50.48 32.26
CA GLU A 480 81.67 49.64 33.12
C GLU A 480 80.32 49.37 32.46
N ARG A 481 79.71 50.37 31.81
CA ARG A 481 78.47 50.16 31.05
C ARG A 481 78.66 49.26 29.84
N LYS A 482 79.75 49.42 29.08
CA LYS A 482 80.05 48.54 27.94
C LYS A 482 80.31 47.09 28.37
N VAL A 483 80.80 46.85 29.59
CA VAL A 483 80.85 45.51 30.18
C VAL A 483 79.44 44.98 30.52
N SER A 484 78.56 45.81 31.09
CA SER A 484 77.14 45.44 31.32
C SER A 484 76.44 45.07 30.01
N GLU A 485 76.54 45.93 28.99
CA GLU A 485 75.99 45.68 27.66
C GLU A 485 76.49 44.35 27.07
N ILE A 486 77.78 44.03 27.19
CA ILE A 486 78.33 42.75 26.70
C ILE A 486 77.71 41.55 27.43
N LEU A 487 77.56 41.63 28.76
CA LEU A 487 76.90 40.58 29.55
C LEU A 487 75.41 40.42 29.16
N GLU A 488 74.72 41.53 28.93
CA GLU A 488 73.34 41.56 28.44
C GLU A 488 73.21 40.93 27.03
N TRP A 489 74.15 41.24 26.11
CA TRP A 489 74.24 40.60 24.79
C TRP A 489 74.56 39.11 24.87
N GLU A 490 75.35 38.66 25.85
CA GLU A 490 75.63 37.23 26.07
C GLU A 490 74.42 36.49 26.68
N GLU A 491 73.72 37.08 27.64
CA GLU A 491 72.46 36.53 28.17
C GLU A 491 71.38 36.50 27.07
N GLN A 492 71.26 37.55 26.25
CA GLN A 492 70.36 37.57 25.11
C GLN A 492 70.74 36.51 24.07
N ARG A 493 72.03 36.30 23.78
CA ARG A 493 72.52 35.26 22.85
C ARG A 493 72.16 33.86 23.34
N THR A 494 72.32 33.57 24.64
CA THR A 494 71.92 32.26 25.21
C THR A 494 70.40 32.06 25.20
N ARG A 495 69.61 33.10 25.50
CA ARG A 495 68.14 33.09 25.35
C ARG A 495 67.72 32.80 23.90
N ILE A 496 68.23 33.57 22.93
CA ILE A 496 67.96 33.37 21.50
C ILE A 496 68.39 31.97 21.02
N HIS A 497 69.51 31.44 21.51
CA HIS A 497 69.93 30.07 21.18
C HIS A 497 68.96 29.01 21.73
N ALA A 498 68.49 29.17 22.96
CA ALA A 498 67.49 28.27 23.55
C ALA A 498 66.10 28.40 22.87
N GLU A 499 65.72 29.60 22.45
CA GLU A 499 64.50 29.86 21.68
C GLU A 499 64.59 29.28 20.26
N LYS A 500 65.74 29.42 19.60
CA LYS A 500 66.00 28.75 18.31
C LYS A 500 65.89 27.24 18.44
N ALA A 501 66.52 26.62 19.45
CA ALA A 501 66.41 25.18 19.66
C ALA A 501 64.96 24.71 19.87
N LYS A 502 64.15 25.50 20.61
CA LYS A 502 62.70 25.28 20.76
C LYS A 502 61.93 25.48 19.45
N ALA A 503 62.32 26.45 18.63
CA ALA A 503 61.71 26.74 17.33
C ALA A 503 62.03 25.64 16.30
N ASP A 504 63.28 25.18 16.23
CA ASP A 504 63.72 24.06 15.39
C ASP A 504 62.96 22.78 15.80
N GLN A 505 62.84 22.49 17.10
CA GLN A 505 62.06 21.35 17.61
C GLN A 505 60.57 21.45 17.23
N LYS A 506 59.97 22.64 17.36
CA LYS A 506 58.58 22.90 16.92
C LYS A 506 58.42 22.76 15.41
N TYR A 507 59.39 23.21 14.62
CA TYR A 507 59.39 23.10 13.16
C TYR A 507 59.41 21.63 12.71
N PHE A 508 60.30 20.80 13.26
CA PHE A 508 60.32 19.37 12.94
C PHE A 508 59.04 18.64 13.39
N ALA A 509 58.46 19.00 14.54
CA ALA A 509 57.17 18.49 14.97
C ALA A 509 56.02 18.90 14.01
N ALA A 510 55.99 20.16 13.58
CA ALA A 510 55.01 20.68 12.64
C ALA A 510 55.15 20.08 11.23
N MET A 511 56.38 19.86 10.75
CA MET A 511 56.65 19.16 9.49
C MET A 511 56.18 17.71 9.53
N LYS A 512 56.46 16.98 10.62
CA LYS A 512 55.96 15.61 10.81
C LYS A 512 54.42 15.56 10.90
N ALA A 513 53.80 16.55 11.53
CA ALA A 513 52.34 16.69 11.55
C ALA A 513 51.77 17.01 10.15
N LYS A 514 52.43 17.87 9.37
CA LYS A 514 52.09 18.16 7.97
C LYS A 514 52.16 16.89 7.11
N GLU A 515 53.25 16.12 7.19
CA GLU A 515 53.41 14.85 6.47
C GLU A 515 52.29 13.85 6.82
N ALA A 516 51.91 13.75 8.09
CA ALA A 516 50.76 12.94 8.51
C ALA A 516 49.45 13.42 7.86
N ARG A 517 49.14 14.72 7.90
CA ARG A 517 47.95 15.30 7.25
C ARG A 517 47.96 15.17 5.73
N GLU A 518 49.12 15.23 5.07
CA GLU A 518 49.21 14.96 3.63
C GLU A 518 48.95 13.48 3.29
N ASN A 519 49.42 12.55 4.12
CA ASN A 519 49.12 11.12 3.96
C ASN A 519 47.64 10.80 4.22
N GLU A 520 47.01 11.45 5.21
CA GLU A 520 45.56 11.42 5.43
C GLU A 520 44.81 11.98 4.21
N LEU A 521 45.18 13.16 3.70
CA LEU A 521 44.57 13.76 2.51
C LEU A 521 44.70 12.87 1.27
N ARG A 522 45.85 12.21 1.07
CA ARG A 522 46.03 11.23 -0.03
C ARG A 522 45.13 10.01 0.15
N THR A 523 45.00 9.50 1.38
CA THR A 523 44.09 8.39 1.71
C THR A 523 42.62 8.76 1.49
N LEU A 524 42.18 9.92 1.97
CA LEU A 524 40.82 10.42 1.81
C LEU A 524 40.49 10.71 0.33
N LYS A 525 41.42 11.26 -0.45
CA LYS A 525 41.23 11.42 -1.91
C LYS A 525 41.09 10.07 -2.62
N ALA A 526 41.89 9.07 -2.26
CA ALA A 526 41.77 7.72 -2.81
C ALA A 526 40.45 7.02 -2.40
N GLN A 527 39.96 7.26 -1.18
CA GLN A 527 38.65 6.78 -0.73
C GLN A 527 37.51 7.48 -1.48
N ASN A 528 37.59 8.80 -1.66
CA ASN A 528 36.57 9.59 -2.37
C ASN A 528 36.49 9.21 -3.86
N ALA A 529 37.62 8.91 -4.50
CA ALA A 529 37.66 8.38 -5.86
C ALA A 529 36.91 7.04 -5.96
N LYS A 530 37.14 6.12 -5.01
CA LYS A 530 36.42 4.83 -4.94
C LYS A 530 34.92 4.98 -4.68
N SER A 531 34.49 5.91 -3.80
CA SER A 531 33.06 6.16 -3.62
C SER A 531 32.42 6.79 -4.84
N SER A 532 33.14 7.64 -5.59
CA SER A 532 32.67 8.16 -6.89
C SER A 532 32.49 7.03 -7.90
N GLU A 533 33.46 6.11 -8.00
CA GLU A 533 33.40 4.93 -8.87
C GLU A 533 32.20 4.01 -8.52
N ILE A 534 31.99 3.74 -7.23
CA ILE A 534 30.82 2.98 -6.73
C ILE A 534 29.51 3.70 -7.09
N VAL A 535 29.44 5.02 -6.96
CA VAL A 535 28.26 5.81 -7.36
C VAL A 535 28.00 5.73 -8.87
N THR A 536 29.04 5.72 -9.72
CA THR A 536 28.85 5.49 -11.16
C THR A 536 28.35 4.06 -11.46
N GLN A 537 28.95 3.03 -10.84
CA GLN A 537 28.51 1.64 -11.01
C GLN A 537 27.05 1.43 -10.55
N LEU A 538 26.62 2.09 -9.46
CA LEU A 538 25.25 2.05 -8.99
C LEU A 538 24.28 2.76 -9.94
N LYS A 539 24.65 3.90 -10.53
CA LYS A 539 23.84 4.58 -11.56
C LYS A 539 23.71 3.74 -12.82
N ASP A 540 24.76 3.07 -13.26
CA ASP A 540 24.70 2.19 -14.43
C ASP A 540 23.83 0.94 -14.14
N ALA A 541 23.92 0.38 -12.93
CA ALA A 541 23.02 -0.69 -12.49
C ALA A 541 21.55 -0.23 -12.40
N GLU A 542 21.30 1.00 -11.95
CA GLU A 542 19.95 1.60 -11.94
C GLU A 542 19.42 1.80 -13.37
N ASN A 543 20.23 2.33 -14.28
CA ASN A 543 19.88 2.51 -15.69
C ASN A 543 19.54 1.18 -16.38
N ASN A 544 20.32 0.13 -16.11
CA ASN A 544 20.06 -1.23 -16.59
C ASN A 544 18.79 -1.85 -15.97
N SER A 545 18.48 -1.50 -14.71
CA SER A 545 17.24 -1.94 -14.06
C SER A 545 16.01 -1.22 -14.62
N ARG A 546 16.11 0.09 -14.86
CA ARG A 546 15.07 0.92 -15.52
C ARG A 546 14.78 0.43 -16.94
N SER A 547 15.82 0.11 -17.73
CA SER A 547 15.63 -0.42 -19.09
C SER A 547 15.03 -1.83 -19.09
N LEU A 548 15.35 -2.69 -18.11
CA LEU A 548 14.68 -3.98 -17.92
C LEU A 548 13.19 -3.79 -17.60
N ILE A 549 12.84 -2.87 -16.70
CA ILE A 549 11.43 -2.56 -16.37
C ILE A 549 10.65 -2.14 -17.63
N ILE A 550 11.17 -1.19 -18.41
CA ILE A 550 10.51 -0.72 -19.66
C ILE A 550 10.30 -1.87 -20.66
N ASN A 551 11.26 -2.80 -20.77
CA ASN A 551 11.10 -3.99 -21.62
C ASN A 551 10.04 -4.97 -21.10
N LEU A 552 9.95 -5.16 -19.78
CA LEU A 552 8.93 -6.01 -19.15
C LEU A 552 7.53 -5.38 -19.24
N GLU A 553 7.41 -4.06 -19.04
CA GLU A 553 6.16 -3.31 -19.23
C GLU A 553 5.65 -3.45 -20.67
N LYS A 554 6.55 -3.34 -21.66
CA LYS A 554 6.23 -3.57 -23.07
C LYS A 554 5.73 -5.00 -23.33
N GLN A 555 6.41 -6.02 -22.81
CA GLN A 555 5.97 -7.41 -22.91
C GLN A 555 4.61 -7.64 -22.23
N ILE A 556 4.33 -6.92 -21.13
CA ILE A 556 3.04 -6.94 -20.45
C ILE A 556 1.94 -6.27 -21.30
N SER A 557 2.21 -5.19 -22.04
CA SER A 557 1.24 -4.65 -23.00
C SER A 557 0.99 -5.59 -24.18
N GLU A 558 2.05 -6.10 -24.81
CA GLU A 558 1.95 -7.01 -25.98
C GLU A 558 1.20 -8.31 -25.62
N SER A 559 1.45 -8.88 -24.43
CA SER A 559 0.71 -10.06 -23.95
C SER A 559 -0.75 -9.75 -23.58
N LYS A 560 -1.06 -8.56 -23.04
CA LYS A 560 -2.45 -8.12 -22.81
C LYS A 560 -3.22 -7.97 -24.12
N GLU A 561 -2.61 -7.38 -25.15
CA GLU A 561 -3.21 -7.24 -26.49
C GLU A 561 -3.42 -8.61 -27.16
N SER A 562 -2.48 -9.54 -26.99
CA SER A 562 -2.64 -10.93 -27.42
C SER A 562 -3.83 -11.62 -26.70
N LEU A 563 -3.94 -11.44 -25.38
CA LEU A 563 -5.03 -12.01 -24.57
C LEU A 563 -6.40 -11.40 -24.89
N THR A 564 -6.50 -10.10 -25.16
CA THR A 564 -7.78 -9.49 -25.57
C THR A 564 -8.20 -9.96 -26.96
N SER A 565 -7.26 -10.08 -27.90
CA SER A 565 -7.51 -10.67 -29.23
C SER A 565 -7.98 -12.13 -29.13
N LEU A 566 -7.30 -12.97 -28.35
CA LEU A 566 -7.71 -14.36 -28.10
C LEU A 566 -9.08 -14.46 -27.42
N SER A 567 -9.37 -13.58 -26.45
CA SER A 567 -10.67 -13.50 -25.78
C SER A 567 -11.80 -13.09 -26.74
N GLN A 568 -11.53 -12.15 -27.64
CA GLN A 568 -12.47 -11.73 -28.68
C GLN A 568 -12.74 -12.87 -29.68
N GLN A 569 -11.70 -13.55 -30.15
CA GLN A 569 -11.83 -14.74 -31.01
C GLN A 569 -12.64 -15.84 -30.33
N ASN A 570 -12.37 -16.14 -29.05
CA ASN A 570 -13.10 -17.15 -28.29
C ASN A 570 -14.59 -16.77 -28.16
N ARG A 571 -14.93 -15.52 -27.82
CA ARG A 571 -16.31 -15.02 -27.83
C ARG A 571 -16.99 -15.18 -29.20
N THR A 572 -16.29 -14.85 -30.29
CA THR A 572 -16.81 -15.04 -31.66
C THR A 572 -17.04 -16.52 -32.00
N MET A 573 -16.18 -17.43 -31.53
CA MET A 573 -16.38 -18.87 -31.73
C MET A 573 -17.53 -19.41 -30.87
N GLN A 574 -17.68 -18.96 -29.62
CA GLN A 574 -18.81 -19.29 -28.75
C GLN A 574 -20.15 -18.81 -29.34
N GLN A 575 -20.19 -17.62 -29.94
CA GLN A 575 -21.36 -17.14 -30.67
C GLN A 575 -21.69 -18.05 -31.86
N LYS A 576 -20.71 -18.37 -32.73
CA LYS A 576 -20.93 -19.28 -33.86
C LYS A 576 -21.40 -20.68 -33.41
N LEU A 577 -20.91 -21.15 -32.26
CA LEU A 577 -21.31 -22.43 -31.67
C LEU A 577 -22.76 -22.38 -31.14
N SER A 578 -23.19 -21.27 -30.54
CA SER A 578 -24.59 -21.10 -30.11
C SER A 578 -25.56 -20.96 -31.30
N GLU A 579 -25.17 -20.25 -32.36
CA GLU A 579 -25.90 -20.17 -33.64
C GLU A 579 -25.98 -21.54 -34.33
N GLY A 580 -24.88 -22.31 -34.30
CA GLY A 580 -24.82 -23.71 -34.75
C GLY A 580 -25.75 -24.63 -33.96
N ASN A 581 -25.78 -24.51 -32.63
CA ASN A 581 -26.69 -25.29 -31.79
C ASN A 581 -28.16 -24.94 -32.06
N LEU A 582 -28.51 -23.65 -32.18
CA LEU A 582 -29.86 -23.20 -32.48
C LEU A 582 -30.35 -23.70 -33.86
N THR A 583 -29.47 -23.69 -34.86
CA THR A 583 -29.79 -24.22 -36.20
C THR A 583 -29.88 -25.75 -36.20
N LEU A 584 -29.02 -26.47 -35.48
CA LEU A 584 -29.14 -27.92 -35.27
C LEU A 584 -30.44 -28.30 -34.54
N GLU A 585 -30.86 -27.52 -33.52
CA GLU A 585 -32.11 -27.76 -32.80
C GLU A 585 -33.34 -27.49 -33.68
N LYS A 586 -33.33 -26.42 -34.48
CA LYS A 586 -34.35 -26.15 -35.51
C LYS A 586 -34.44 -27.27 -36.57
N LEU A 587 -33.31 -27.83 -36.98
CA LEU A 587 -33.30 -28.99 -37.90
C LEU A 587 -33.80 -30.26 -37.20
N ARG A 588 -33.48 -30.47 -35.90
CA ARG A 588 -33.99 -31.60 -35.12
C ARG A 588 -35.51 -31.54 -34.96
N THR A 589 -36.10 -30.38 -34.64
CA THR A 589 -37.56 -30.24 -34.52
C THR A 589 -38.24 -30.52 -35.86
N GLN A 590 -37.76 -29.94 -36.96
CA GLN A 590 -38.23 -30.24 -38.32
C GLN A 590 -38.15 -31.75 -38.65
N ILE A 591 -37.05 -32.43 -38.31
CA ILE A 591 -36.91 -33.89 -38.48
C ILE A 591 -37.93 -34.65 -37.62
N THR A 592 -38.20 -34.23 -36.39
CA THR A 592 -39.22 -34.89 -35.55
C THR A 592 -40.64 -34.68 -36.08
N ASP A 593 -40.96 -33.50 -36.61
CA ASP A 593 -42.29 -33.22 -37.18
C ASP A 593 -42.50 -33.93 -38.51
N MET A 594 -41.49 -33.97 -39.38
CA MET A 594 -41.52 -34.82 -40.58
C MET A 594 -41.68 -36.30 -40.24
N LYS A 595 -41.04 -36.80 -39.16
CA LYS A 595 -41.25 -38.17 -38.67
C LYS A 595 -42.69 -38.39 -38.17
N LYS A 596 -43.30 -37.45 -37.43
CA LYS A 596 -44.72 -37.52 -37.03
C LYS A 596 -45.63 -37.58 -38.26
N ILE A 597 -45.37 -36.74 -39.26
CA ILE A 597 -46.13 -36.71 -40.52
C ILE A 597 -46.02 -38.07 -41.24
N VAL A 598 -44.81 -38.63 -41.41
CA VAL A 598 -44.60 -39.95 -42.00
C VAL A 598 -45.37 -41.04 -41.24
N VAL A 599 -45.23 -41.13 -39.92
CA VAL A 599 -45.95 -42.14 -39.10
C VAL A 599 -47.47 -41.98 -39.21
N SER A 600 -48.01 -40.75 -39.26
CA SER A 600 -49.44 -40.50 -39.48
C SER A 600 -49.91 -40.88 -40.88
N LYS A 601 -49.04 -40.78 -41.91
CA LYS A 601 -49.34 -41.21 -43.27
C LYS A 601 -49.24 -42.72 -43.43
N ASP A 602 -48.28 -43.38 -42.79
CA ASP A 602 -48.13 -44.83 -42.81
C ASP A 602 -49.30 -45.53 -42.09
N THR A 603 -49.69 -45.02 -40.92
CA THR A 603 -50.87 -45.53 -40.19
C THR A 603 -52.17 -45.30 -40.96
N ALA A 604 -52.38 -44.11 -41.54
CA ALA A 604 -53.54 -43.85 -42.41
C ALA A 604 -53.55 -44.70 -43.68
N SER A 605 -52.39 -44.92 -44.31
CA SER A 605 -52.23 -45.76 -45.50
C SER A 605 -52.50 -47.24 -45.19
N SER A 606 -51.99 -47.74 -44.06
CA SER A 606 -52.27 -49.09 -43.56
C SER A 606 -53.75 -49.29 -43.23
N ALA A 607 -54.39 -48.31 -42.59
CA ALA A 607 -55.83 -48.33 -42.32
C ALA A 607 -56.66 -48.31 -43.63
N ALA A 608 -56.30 -47.48 -44.60
CA ALA A 608 -56.94 -47.43 -45.92
C ALA A 608 -56.75 -48.75 -46.70
N ALA A 609 -55.56 -49.37 -46.63
CA ALA A 609 -55.30 -50.67 -47.24
C ALA A 609 -56.08 -51.81 -46.56
N ALA A 610 -56.25 -51.75 -45.23
CA ALA A 610 -57.10 -52.70 -44.49
C ALA A 610 -58.59 -52.52 -44.85
N ALA A 611 -59.09 -51.29 -44.88
CA ALA A 611 -60.46 -50.98 -45.29
C ALA A 611 -60.72 -51.37 -46.75
N LYS A 612 -59.75 -51.19 -47.65
CA LYS A 612 -59.83 -51.64 -49.04
C LYS A 612 -59.94 -53.17 -49.12
N ARG A 613 -59.10 -53.92 -48.39
CA ARG A 613 -59.18 -55.40 -48.33
C ARG A 613 -60.53 -55.87 -47.77
N GLN A 614 -61.04 -55.21 -46.74
CA GLN A 614 -62.35 -55.52 -46.16
C GLN A 614 -63.47 -55.30 -47.19
N ALA A 615 -63.46 -54.16 -47.89
CA ALA A 615 -64.41 -53.89 -48.97
C ALA A 615 -64.26 -54.84 -50.17
N GLU A 616 -63.05 -55.32 -50.47
CA GLU A 616 -62.81 -56.34 -51.50
C GLU A 616 -63.38 -57.70 -51.10
N VAL A 617 -63.27 -58.10 -49.84
CA VAL A 617 -63.92 -59.32 -49.30
C VAL A 617 -65.45 -59.18 -49.32
N GLU A 618 -65.99 -58.06 -48.84
CA GLU A 618 -67.43 -57.79 -48.85
C GLU A 618 -67.99 -57.74 -50.29
N LEU A 619 -67.22 -57.22 -51.26
CA LEU A 619 -67.57 -57.24 -52.68
C LEU A 619 -67.69 -58.68 -53.21
N GLU A 620 -66.76 -59.58 -52.88
CA GLU A 620 -66.85 -60.99 -53.29
C GLU A 620 -67.99 -61.73 -52.57
N GLU A 621 -68.24 -61.47 -51.28
CA GLU A 621 -69.42 -62.00 -50.60
C GLU A 621 -70.73 -61.54 -51.28
N VAL A 622 -70.83 -60.25 -51.62
CA VAL A 622 -72.00 -59.68 -52.32
C VAL A 622 -72.12 -60.24 -53.73
N LYS A 623 -71.01 -60.47 -54.45
CA LYS A 623 -71.03 -61.18 -55.75
C LYS A 623 -71.54 -62.61 -55.62
N VAL A 624 -71.10 -63.38 -54.61
CA VAL A 624 -71.58 -64.75 -54.37
C VAL A 624 -73.07 -64.73 -54.03
N ARG A 625 -73.52 -63.84 -53.12
CA ARG A 625 -74.94 -63.62 -52.80
C ARG A 625 -75.76 -63.22 -54.03
N LEU A 626 -75.21 -62.38 -54.92
CA LEU A 626 -75.83 -62.00 -56.19
C LEU A 626 -75.93 -63.19 -57.15
N GLU A 627 -74.89 -64.02 -57.25
CA GLU A 627 -74.87 -65.17 -58.14
C GLU A 627 -75.80 -66.30 -57.67
N ASP A 628 -75.91 -66.52 -56.36
CA ASP A 628 -76.87 -67.47 -55.79
C ASP A 628 -78.31 -66.96 -55.85
N THR A 629 -78.55 -65.66 -55.69
CA THR A 629 -79.89 -65.08 -55.95
C THR A 629 -80.25 -65.09 -57.43
N LYS A 630 -79.30 -64.93 -58.37
CA LYS A 630 -79.52 -65.20 -59.80
C LYS A 630 -79.86 -66.67 -60.06
N LYS A 631 -79.11 -67.64 -59.50
CA LYS A 631 -79.42 -69.08 -59.61
C LYS A 631 -80.81 -69.39 -59.05
N SER A 632 -81.21 -68.76 -57.95
CA SER A 632 -82.55 -68.86 -57.39
C SER A 632 -83.61 -68.26 -58.33
N LEU A 633 -83.36 -67.08 -58.90
CA LEU A 633 -84.23 -66.45 -59.89
C LEU A 633 -84.38 -67.29 -61.17
N ASP A 634 -83.31 -67.90 -61.67
CA ASP A 634 -83.35 -68.75 -62.86
C ASP A 634 -83.91 -70.14 -62.57
N SER A 635 -83.79 -70.64 -61.33
CA SER A 635 -84.56 -71.79 -60.82
C SER A 635 -86.06 -71.48 -60.80
N MET A 636 -86.45 -70.29 -60.32
CA MET A 636 -87.83 -69.79 -60.35
C MET A 636 -88.34 -69.64 -61.79
N LYS A 637 -87.55 -69.08 -62.73
CA LYS A 637 -87.92 -68.99 -64.16
C LYS A 637 -88.04 -70.36 -64.83
N ARG A 638 -87.12 -71.29 -64.56
CA ARG A 638 -87.17 -72.66 -65.10
C ARG A 638 -88.36 -73.45 -64.55
N LYS A 639 -88.81 -73.19 -63.32
CA LYS A 639 -90.08 -73.70 -62.78
C LYS A 639 -91.32 -72.95 -63.29
N GLY A 640 -91.18 -71.67 -63.65
CA GLY A 640 -92.27 -70.78 -64.08
C GLY A 640 -92.79 -70.98 -65.50
N SER A 641 -92.26 -71.94 -66.27
CA SER A 641 -92.63 -72.18 -67.68
C SER A 641 -93.42 -73.48 -67.90
N GLY A 642 -94.06 -74.05 -66.86
CA GLY A 642 -94.81 -75.30 -67.02
C GLY A 642 -95.46 -75.87 -65.76
N ARG A 643 -96.38 -75.13 -65.13
CA ARG A 643 -97.44 -75.69 -64.25
C ARG A 643 -98.56 -74.69 -63.98
N GLU A 644 -99.69 -74.89 -64.65
CA GLU A 644 -100.99 -74.38 -64.20
C GLU A 644 -101.50 -75.24 -63.01
N SER A 645 -102.65 -74.88 -62.43
CA SER A 645 -103.42 -75.66 -61.43
C SER A 645 -103.13 -75.49 -59.92
N GLU A 646 -102.29 -74.55 -59.48
CA GLU A 646 -102.08 -74.25 -58.03
C GLU A 646 -102.38 -72.76 -57.66
N SER A 647 -103.38 -72.15 -58.31
CA SER A 647 -103.65 -70.69 -58.25
C SER A 647 -104.68 -70.23 -57.20
N ASP A 648 -105.57 -71.11 -56.70
CA ASP A 648 -106.80 -70.68 -55.99
C ASP A 648 -106.81 -70.84 -54.45
N ASP A 649 -105.82 -71.47 -53.82
CA ASP A 649 -105.90 -71.74 -52.37
C ASP A 649 -105.71 -70.49 -51.49
N TRP A 650 -104.91 -69.51 -51.93
CA TRP A 650 -104.76 -68.23 -51.20
C TRP A 650 -106.06 -67.42 -51.12
N ARG A 651 -106.97 -67.59 -52.09
CA ARG A 651 -108.27 -66.90 -52.13
C ARG A 651 -109.23 -67.42 -51.04
N LYS A 652 -109.13 -68.70 -50.68
CA LYS A 652 -109.96 -69.34 -49.63
C LYS A 652 -109.65 -68.81 -48.23
N ILE A 653 -108.44 -68.28 -48.02
CA ILE A 653 -107.95 -67.78 -46.73
C ILE A 653 -108.31 -66.31 -46.51
N ALA A 654 -108.28 -65.49 -47.58
CA ALA A 654 -108.42 -64.04 -47.49
C ALA A 654 -109.85 -63.51 -47.27
N ILE A 655 -110.87 -64.25 -47.72
CA ILE A 655 -112.27 -63.77 -47.80
C ILE A 655 -113.09 -64.23 -46.57
N CYS A 656 -114.14 -63.47 -46.23
CA CYS A 656 -115.10 -63.81 -45.18
C CYS A 656 -116.16 -64.84 -45.66
N PRO A 657 -116.28 -66.03 -45.01
CA PRO A 657 -117.16 -67.12 -45.47
C PRO A 657 -118.67 -66.89 -45.26
N VAL A 658 -119.09 -65.76 -44.68
CA VAL A 658 -120.51 -65.44 -44.42
C VAL A 658 -121.08 -64.46 -45.46
N CYS A 659 -120.26 -63.60 -46.06
CA CYS A 659 -120.71 -62.57 -47.01
C CYS A 659 -119.96 -62.55 -48.35
N ASN A 660 -118.85 -63.32 -48.47
CA ASN A 660 -118.12 -63.60 -49.70
C ASN A 660 -117.65 -62.39 -50.54
N SER A 661 -117.58 -61.18 -49.95
CA SER A 661 -117.33 -59.92 -50.67
C SER A 661 -116.15 -59.09 -50.16
N ASN A 662 -115.76 -59.23 -48.88
CA ASN A 662 -114.72 -58.43 -48.25
C ASN A 662 -113.59 -59.29 -47.65
N LEU A 663 -112.38 -58.72 -47.62
CA LEU A 663 -111.19 -59.31 -47.01
C LEU A 663 -111.18 -59.15 -45.47
N ARG A 664 -110.45 -60.04 -44.79
CA ARG A 664 -110.29 -60.03 -43.32
C ARG A 664 -109.28 -58.98 -42.86
N ASN A 665 -109.76 -57.87 -42.27
CA ASN A 665 -108.92 -56.72 -41.92
C ASN A 665 -108.46 -56.62 -40.44
N THR A 666 -108.79 -57.59 -39.58
CA THR A 666 -108.32 -57.59 -38.17
C THR A 666 -107.98 -59.00 -37.69
N VAL A 667 -106.86 -59.15 -36.98
CA VAL A 667 -106.47 -60.37 -36.25
C VAL A 667 -106.23 -60.01 -34.80
N LEU A 668 -107.03 -60.58 -33.89
CA LEU A 668 -106.80 -60.47 -32.45
C LEU A 668 -105.98 -61.68 -31.95
N LYS A 669 -105.02 -61.39 -31.06
CA LYS A 669 -103.96 -62.33 -30.63
C LYS A 669 -104.44 -63.31 -29.56
N LEU A 670 -103.68 -64.41 -29.41
CA LEU A 670 -103.25 -65.15 -28.19
C LEU A 670 -102.77 -66.55 -28.65
N CYS A 671 -101.76 -67.23 -28.11
CA CYS A 671 -100.64 -66.89 -27.22
C CYS A 671 -99.59 -68.05 -27.30
N ILE A 672 -98.70 -68.20 -26.30
CA ILE A 672 -97.92 -69.43 -25.96
C ILE A 672 -96.73 -69.81 -26.89
N VAL A 673 -95.54 -70.27 -26.42
CA VAL A 673 -94.74 -69.98 -25.20
C VAL A 673 -93.30 -70.53 -25.33
N SER A 674 -92.37 -70.09 -24.46
CA SER A 674 -91.08 -70.71 -24.02
C SER A 674 -89.87 -70.98 -24.96
N LYS A 675 -88.75 -70.29 -24.63
CA LYS A 675 -87.39 -70.79 -24.25
C LYS A 675 -86.34 -71.28 -25.28
N LEU A 676 -85.07 -71.05 -24.84
CA LEU A 676 -83.76 -71.65 -25.24
C LEU A 676 -83.24 -71.22 -26.63
N ALA A 677 -81.99 -70.69 -26.75
CA ALA A 677 -80.67 -71.35 -26.73
C ALA A 677 -80.46 -72.25 -27.98
N GLU A 678 -79.31 -72.30 -28.68
CA GLU A 678 -77.90 -72.02 -28.32
C GLU A 678 -77.27 -70.90 -29.23
N CYS A 679 -75.96 -70.65 -29.41
CA CYS A 679 -74.87 -71.46 -30.00
C CYS A 679 -75.30 -72.28 -31.26
N GLU A 680 -74.47 -72.56 -32.28
CA GLU A 680 -73.01 -72.46 -32.44
C GLU A 680 -72.58 -72.51 -33.93
N HIS A 681 -71.26 -72.40 -34.20
CA HIS A 681 -70.51 -72.78 -35.42
C HIS A 681 -70.92 -72.19 -36.81
N GLU A 682 -70.06 -71.84 -37.78
CA GLU A 682 -68.67 -72.18 -38.15
C GLU A 682 -68.49 -73.41 -39.11
N LYS A 683 -67.68 -73.23 -40.17
CA LYS A 683 -67.04 -74.24 -41.07
C LYS A 683 -67.92 -75.23 -41.87
N TYR A 684 -67.98 -74.96 -43.18
CA TYR A 684 -67.56 -75.93 -44.21
C TYR A 684 -66.16 -75.48 -44.70
N LYS A 685 -65.06 -76.25 -44.83
CA LYS A 685 -64.79 -77.65 -45.23
C LYS A 685 -65.12 -77.94 -46.71
N THR A 686 -64.25 -78.52 -47.56
CA THR A 686 -62.83 -78.95 -47.40
C THR A 686 -62.16 -79.18 -48.76
N GLY A 687 -60.82 -79.10 -48.81
CA GLY A 687 -59.93 -79.65 -49.87
C GLY A 687 -58.47 -79.45 -49.41
N PHE A 688 -57.73 -80.50 -49.05
CA PHE A 688 -56.79 -81.24 -49.91
C PHE A 688 -55.59 -80.38 -50.38
N GLU A 689 -54.31 -80.74 -50.20
CA GLU A 689 -53.73 -82.04 -49.80
C GLU A 689 -52.25 -81.91 -49.36
N SER A 690 -51.76 -82.78 -48.44
CA SER A 690 -50.32 -83.17 -48.29
C SER A 690 -49.31 -82.08 -47.80
N VAL A 691 -48.07 -82.30 -47.29
CA VAL A 691 -47.34 -83.43 -46.63
C VAL A 691 -46.45 -82.81 -45.52
N GLY A 692 -46.16 -83.54 -44.44
CA GLY A 692 -44.79 -83.56 -43.87
C GLY A 692 -44.54 -82.92 -42.50
N LEU A 693 -44.01 -83.73 -41.58
CA LEU A 693 -43.32 -83.26 -40.38
C LEU A 693 -41.81 -83.19 -40.65
N SER A 694 -41.08 -82.27 -40.00
CA SER A 694 -40.12 -82.69 -38.97
C SER A 694 -39.58 -81.50 -38.16
N GLN A 695 -39.04 -81.83 -36.99
CA GLN A 695 -38.41 -80.96 -36.01
C GLN A 695 -36.89 -81.19 -36.05
N ARG A 696 -36.08 -80.11 -36.13
CA ARG A 696 -34.67 -79.91 -35.68
C ARG A 696 -33.81 -79.13 -36.69
N ASP A 697 -33.25 -78.02 -36.19
CA ASP A 697 -31.84 -77.57 -36.26
C ASP A 697 -31.83 -76.08 -35.82
N ALA A 698 -31.24 -75.56 -34.73
CA ALA A 698 -30.17 -75.93 -33.77
C ALA A 698 -28.88 -75.09 -33.96
N TYR A 699 -28.43 -74.41 -32.88
CA TYR A 699 -27.22 -73.56 -32.76
C TYR A 699 -27.24 -72.22 -33.54
N ARG A 700 -26.57 -71.13 -33.14
CA ARG A 700 -25.70 -70.71 -32.00
C ARG A 700 -26.15 -69.28 -31.56
N LEU A 701 -26.03 -68.81 -30.30
CA LEU A 701 -24.85 -68.54 -29.46
C LEU A 701 -23.89 -67.45 -29.99
N VAL A 702 -24.03 -66.22 -29.44
CA VAL A 702 -23.01 -65.35 -28.78
C VAL A 702 -21.60 -65.18 -29.40
N ASN A 703 -21.07 -63.94 -29.33
CA ASN A 703 -19.70 -63.47 -29.65
C ASN A 703 -19.32 -63.40 -31.17
N GLU A 704 -18.40 -62.55 -31.68
CA GLU A 704 -17.66 -61.38 -31.12
C GLU A 704 -17.02 -60.49 -32.23
N TYR A 705 -16.67 -59.24 -31.86
CA TYR A 705 -15.51 -58.41 -32.26
C TYR A 705 -15.26 -57.83 -33.68
N VAL A 706 -15.16 -56.49 -33.68
CA VAL A 706 -13.97 -55.65 -34.02
C VAL A 706 -13.09 -55.99 -35.25
N LEU A 707 -13.07 -55.05 -36.22
CA LEU A 707 -11.93 -54.47 -37.00
C LEU A 707 -12.53 -53.67 -38.19
N ALA A 708 -12.02 -52.52 -38.66
CA ALA A 708 -10.96 -51.60 -38.21
C ALA A 708 -11.12 -50.20 -38.88
N THR A 709 -10.50 -49.14 -38.32
CA THR A 709 -10.04 -47.88 -38.99
C THR A 709 -11.07 -47.01 -39.78
N TYR A 710 -11.06 -45.67 -39.81
CA TYR A 710 -10.02 -44.63 -39.62
C TYR A 710 -10.69 -43.22 -39.45
N VAL A 711 -9.90 -42.14 -39.34
CA VAL A 711 -10.28 -40.68 -39.42
C VAL A 711 -10.92 -40.01 -38.17
N ASP A 712 -10.11 -39.15 -37.51
CA ASP A 712 -10.33 -37.77 -36.99
C ASP A 712 -11.56 -37.38 -36.13
N THR A 713 -11.53 -36.40 -35.19
CA THR A 713 -10.48 -35.64 -34.45
C THR A 713 -11.10 -34.93 -33.22
N HIS A 714 -10.31 -34.67 -32.17
CA HIS A 714 -10.40 -33.59 -31.15
C HIS A 714 -11.69 -33.27 -30.35
N CYS A 715 -11.50 -33.05 -29.03
CA CYS A 715 -12.12 -32.07 -28.10
C CYS A 715 -13.66 -31.86 -28.12
N GLU A 716 -14.40 -31.90 -27.00
CA GLU A 716 -14.22 -31.13 -25.75
C GLU A 716 -14.92 -31.76 -24.54
N LEU A 717 -14.35 -31.60 -23.33
CA LEU A 717 -15.07 -31.77 -22.04
C LEU A 717 -14.50 -30.81 -20.98
N GLY A 718 -14.82 -29.52 -21.08
CA GLY A 718 -14.47 -28.52 -20.08
C GLY A 718 -15.41 -28.54 -18.87
N LYS A 719 -14.89 -28.81 -17.67
CA LYS A 719 -15.56 -28.48 -16.39
C LYS A 719 -14.64 -27.62 -15.52
N ASN A 720 -15.14 -26.45 -15.13
CA ASN A 720 -14.40 -25.42 -14.41
C ASN A 720 -14.16 -25.78 -12.93
N ALA A 721 -12.96 -25.48 -12.43
CA ALA A 721 -12.72 -25.11 -11.02
C ALA A 721 -11.39 -24.33 -10.92
N GLY A 722 -11.46 -23.06 -10.55
CA GLY A 722 -10.36 -22.10 -10.70
C GLY A 722 -9.12 -22.28 -9.80
N ASN A 723 -8.03 -21.62 -10.23
CA ASN A 723 -7.44 -20.42 -9.62
C ASN A 723 -6.59 -19.71 -10.70
N ALA A 724 -6.41 -18.39 -10.74
CA ALA A 724 -6.10 -17.40 -9.70
C ALA A 724 -4.64 -17.48 -9.24
N ASP A 725 -3.75 -16.96 -10.10
CA ASP A 725 -2.34 -16.71 -9.79
C ASP A 725 -2.17 -15.59 -8.75
N ASP A 726 -1.26 -15.79 -7.82
CA ASP A 726 -0.69 -14.77 -6.93
C ASP A 726 0.84 -14.93 -7.01
N GLY A 727 1.54 -13.87 -7.42
CA GLY A 727 2.93 -13.98 -7.88
C GLY A 727 3.97 -13.88 -6.77
N GLY A 728 4.94 -14.80 -6.74
CA GLY A 728 6.09 -14.75 -5.81
C GLY A 728 7.05 -15.94 -6.00
N PRO A 729 8.39 -15.72 -6.06
CA PRO A 729 9.30 -16.72 -6.63
C PRO A 729 9.96 -17.66 -5.59
N PRO A 730 10.22 -18.94 -5.95
CA PRO A 730 11.23 -19.77 -5.32
C PRO A 730 12.57 -19.69 -6.07
N SER A 731 13.66 -19.49 -5.35
CA SER A 731 15.02 -19.55 -5.91
C SER A 731 15.50 -21.00 -6.09
N THR A 732 16.05 -21.30 -7.28
CA THR A 732 16.94 -22.47 -7.50
C THR A 732 18.07 -22.02 -8.43
N SER A 733 19.38 -22.21 -8.21
CA SER A 733 20.19 -23.21 -7.48
C SER A 733 20.55 -24.47 -8.31
N ARG A 734 21.58 -24.36 -9.16
CA ARG A 734 22.45 -25.45 -9.69
C ARG A 734 23.44 -24.87 -10.73
N PRO A 735 24.56 -25.53 -11.08
CA PRO A 735 25.34 -26.50 -10.31
C PRO A 735 26.86 -26.17 -10.28
N TYR A 736 27.61 -27.05 -9.62
CA TYR A 736 29.08 -27.16 -9.61
C TYR A 736 29.80 -26.88 -10.94
N PHE A 737 30.95 -26.18 -10.84
CA PHE A 737 32.19 -26.58 -11.50
C PHE A 737 33.39 -26.34 -10.57
N SER A 738 34.48 -27.08 -10.75
CA SER A 738 35.58 -27.20 -9.78
C SER A 738 36.96 -26.90 -10.36
N HIS A 739 37.72 -26.01 -9.74
CA HIS A 739 39.19 -25.92 -9.61
C HIS A 739 39.49 -24.54 -8.96
N SER A 740 40.06 -24.36 -7.76
CA SER A 740 41.26 -24.89 -7.05
C SER A 740 42.43 -23.91 -7.10
N LEU A 741 42.95 -23.49 -5.92
CA LEU A 741 44.24 -22.80 -5.70
C LEU A 741 44.36 -21.40 -6.37
N LEU A 742 44.80 -20.32 -5.70
CA LEU A 742 45.95 -20.21 -4.79
C LEU A 742 45.82 -18.97 -3.85
N LEU A 743 46.88 -18.71 -3.07
CA LEU A 743 47.10 -17.51 -2.23
C LEU A 743 46.84 -16.20 -3.02
N ARG A 744 46.45 -15.09 -2.38
CA ARG A 744 47.12 -14.50 -1.19
C ARG A 744 46.24 -13.50 -0.43
#